data_AF-A0A517XNU4-F1
#
_entry.id   AF-A0A517XNU4-F1
#
_cell.length_a   1.000
_cell.length_b   1.000
_cell.length_c   1.000
_cell.angle_alpha   90.00
_cell.angle_beta   90.00
_cell.angle_gamma   90.00
#
_symmetry.space_group_name_H-M   'P 1'
#
loop_
_entity.id
_entity.type
_entity.pdbx_description
1 polymer ?
#
loop_
_entity_poly.entity_id
_entity_poly.type
_entity_poly.pdbx_seq_one_letter_code
_entity_poly.pdbx_strand_id
1 'polypeptide(L)'
;MISLTNPAVRSADRVARREWLRVGGLGAVGLSLPHLLAAQPAPTPAPPLASELGSTFGRAKNCIFLWLQGGPPQHETFDPKPDAPVDIRGPFRPVATSVPGVRFSELLPRTAAQAHRLAVIRSLSTRDDNHDVSGYWLLTGYPYGPGSARQIKPSDWPYFGSVLRMLKPSERLPALTSVWLPDLMRLNDNVTPAGQTAGFLGKVWEPARFVGDPAAADYHIDGLTLQADLAARAAGRRDLLAGFDRGFDLRGRNEPVEAWDRLSHHALDLVTSGAARAAFDLGKEPASLRDRYGRHTWGQSCLLARRLVEAGVRLVHVNWPRDPGDSAVDNPLWDTHAQNADRLQDSLCPMFDVSFAALLDDLAERGLLGETLVVVVGEFGRTPRINAQGGRDHWGHVFSMALAGAGVRGGSVVGASDKNGAYPTTDPVRGGDLTATIFHLLGVDPGGMFHDRTTRPHPITKGEPVASALGSSAPARQAAGGDPAFVPPYDPAPILDPTFAARGPLIAASPPTRDKGWRADPTAGPLLVRKEAGGVFLGCAGEVPAGTRAVLAQEIRNARGGRYTFTVRAAGGAATAEEYERGFLAHTTCRLVLFRFRDAKKDVRAVDELAAAEFRPAFGAAGEFRVERFLASAAPGANFPIGNGLGVAVVLTVNRALTARAGVRVATAEVAFSPAPRFDNDDR
;
A
#
# COMPACT_ATOMS: atom_id res chain seq x y z
N MET A 1 -12.18 -7.79 56.83
CA MET A 1 -11.81 -7.72 58.27
C MET A 1 -10.85 -8.87 58.54
N ILE A 2 -9.55 -8.57 58.69
CA ILE A 2 -8.52 -9.51 59.18
C ILE A 2 -7.85 -8.77 60.34
N SER A 3 -7.79 -9.43 61.50
CA SER A 3 -7.40 -8.84 62.79
C SER A 3 -5.94 -9.15 63.14
N LEU A 4 -5.24 -8.17 63.71
CA LEU A 4 -3.87 -8.26 64.22
C LEU A 4 -3.89 -7.95 65.73
N THR A 5 -3.66 -8.96 66.56
CA THR A 5 -3.40 -8.74 68.00
C THR A 5 -2.24 -9.60 68.51
N ASN A 6 -1.13 -8.90 68.78
CA ASN A 6 -0.18 -9.04 69.90
C ASN A 6 1.09 -9.93 69.73
N PRO A 7 2.15 -9.76 70.57
CA PRO A 7 3.30 -8.86 70.34
C PRO A 7 4.68 -9.52 70.59
N ALA A 8 5.73 -8.70 70.50
CA ALA A 8 7.07 -8.83 71.11
C ALA A 8 8.20 -9.52 70.32
N VAL A 9 9.07 -8.71 69.72
CA VAL A 9 10.54 -8.88 69.84
C VAL A 9 11.19 -7.51 69.99
N ARG A 10 12.08 -7.39 70.98
CA ARG A 10 12.77 -6.18 71.44
C ARG A 10 13.78 -5.64 70.43
N SER A 11 13.89 -4.32 70.40
CA SER A 11 14.98 -3.53 69.82
C SER A 11 16.25 -3.54 70.68
N ALA A 12 17.41 -3.74 70.06
CA ALA A 12 18.75 -3.17 70.34
C ALA A 12 19.79 -4.01 69.55
N ASP A 13 20.75 -3.50 68.78
CA ASP A 13 21.72 -2.46 69.15
C ASP A 13 22.28 -1.62 67.96
N ARG A 14 22.23 -0.30 68.15
CA ARG A 14 23.31 0.72 68.03
C ARG A 14 24.13 0.85 66.74
N VAL A 15 23.71 1.80 65.90
CA VAL A 15 24.60 2.55 64.99
C VAL A 15 25.56 3.42 65.81
N ALA A 16 26.86 3.34 65.55
CA ALA A 16 27.89 4.05 66.31
C ALA A 16 27.84 5.58 66.06
N ARG A 17 28.04 6.37 67.13
CA ARG A 17 28.12 7.86 67.13
C ARG A 17 29.04 8.45 66.05
N ARG A 18 30.00 7.67 65.53
CA ARG A 18 30.96 8.07 64.49
C ARG A 18 30.34 8.14 63.08
N GLU A 19 29.26 7.40 62.81
CA GLU A 19 28.55 7.48 61.52
C GLU A 19 27.64 8.71 61.43
N TRP A 20 27.01 9.10 62.54
CA TRP A 20 26.22 10.34 62.62
C TRP A 20 27.06 11.60 62.36
N LEU A 21 28.34 11.61 62.79
CA LEU A 21 29.25 12.73 62.49
C LEU A 21 29.78 12.72 61.05
N ARG A 22 29.83 11.56 60.37
CA ARG A 22 30.19 11.48 58.95
C ARG A 22 29.05 11.92 58.03
N VAL A 23 27.81 11.59 58.39
CA VAL A 23 26.61 12.02 57.64
C VAL A 23 26.27 13.49 57.93
N GLY A 24 26.49 13.97 59.17
CA GLY A 24 26.27 15.37 59.55
C GLY A 24 27.33 16.36 59.05
N GLY A 25 28.57 15.90 58.82
CA GLY A 25 29.68 16.77 58.36
C GLY A 25 29.56 17.28 56.92
N LEU A 26 28.82 16.56 56.06
CA LEU A 26 28.59 16.95 54.66
C LEU A 26 27.63 18.14 54.51
N GLY A 27 26.83 18.45 55.54
CA GLY A 27 25.96 19.62 55.54
C GLY A 27 26.68 20.94 55.85
N ALA A 28 27.82 20.90 56.55
CA ALA A 28 28.52 22.10 57.03
C ALA A 28 29.40 22.79 55.95
N VAL A 29 29.60 22.15 54.79
CA VAL A 29 30.40 22.69 53.66
C VAL A 29 29.53 23.22 52.51
N GLY A 30 28.21 23.37 52.72
CA GLY A 30 27.33 24.07 51.78
C GLY A 30 26.95 23.31 50.50
N LEU A 31 27.41 22.07 50.32
CA LEU A 31 27.00 21.22 49.18
C LEU A 31 25.74 20.44 49.52
N SER A 32 24.60 21.13 49.51
CA SER A 32 23.30 20.46 49.57
C SER A 32 23.00 19.80 48.21
N LEU A 33 22.34 18.65 48.22
CA LEU A 33 21.88 17.96 47.00
C LEU A 33 21.09 18.88 46.04
N PRO A 34 20.26 19.82 46.52
CA PRO A 34 19.65 20.85 45.66
C PRO A 34 20.67 21.76 44.95
N HIS A 35 21.81 22.08 45.57
CA HIS A 35 22.88 22.89 44.96
C HIS A 35 23.65 22.12 43.87
N LEU A 36 23.83 20.80 44.05
CA LEU A 36 24.43 19.93 43.01
C LEU A 36 23.47 19.69 41.84
N LEU A 37 22.16 19.66 42.09
CA LEU A 37 21.13 19.57 41.03
C LEU A 37 20.95 20.91 40.30
N ALA A 38 21.12 22.04 40.98
CA ALA A 38 21.10 23.37 40.37
C ALA A 38 22.39 23.71 39.59
N ALA A 39 23.49 22.99 39.84
CA ALA A 39 24.75 23.13 39.12
C ALA A 39 24.86 22.24 37.85
N GLN A 40 23.79 21.53 37.47
CA GLN A 40 23.75 20.88 36.16
C GLN A 40 23.67 21.97 35.08
N PRO A 41 24.60 22.00 34.11
CA PRO A 41 24.52 22.97 33.03
C PRO A 41 23.20 22.77 32.30
N ALA A 42 22.45 23.86 32.10
CA ALA A 42 21.33 23.86 31.17
C ALA A 42 21.82 23.30 29.83
N PRO A 43 21.04 22.44 29.15
CA PRO A 43 21.42 21.89 27.86
C PRO A 43 21.82 23.04 26.94
N THR A 44 23.07 23.04 26.50
CA THR A 44 23.58 24.01 25.53
C THR A 44 22.67 23.92 24.31
N PRO A 45 21.99 25.00 23.89
CA PRO A 45 21.23 24.96 22.65
C PRO A 45 22.19 24.55 21.54
N ALA A 46 21.77 23.58 20.73
CA ALA A 46 22.48 23.21 19.52
C ALA A 46 22.77 24.49 18.71
N PRO A 47 23.93 24.61 18.05
CA PRO A 47 24.21 25.77 17.22
C PRO A 47 23.04 25.95 16.23
N PRO A 48 22.52 27.17 16.04
CA PRO A 48 21.43 27.40 15.11
C PRO A 48 21.86 26.90 13.73
N LEU A 49 21.09 25.98 13.16
CA LEU A 49 21.25 25.57 11.77
C LEU A 49 21.18 26.83 10.91
N ALA A 50 22.20 27.01 10.06
CA ALA A 50 22.34 28.14 9.15
C ALA A 50 21.35 28.03 7.97
N SER A 51 20.08 27.75 8.26
CA SER A 51 19.00 27.70 7.27
C SER A 51 18.22 29.01 7.34
N GLU A 52 17.96 29.62 6.18
CA GLU A 52 17.12 30.82 6.05
C GLU A 52 15.68 30.60 6.55
N LEU A 53 15.28 29.35 6.85
CA LEU A 53 13.94 28.98 7.31
C LEU A 53 13.72 29.13 8.84
N GLY A 54 14.77 29.42 9.62
CA GLY A 54 14.73 29.31 11.08
C GLY A 54 14.63 27.85 11.56
N SER A 55 14.35 27.62 12.85
CA SER A 55 14.20 26.25 13.38
C SER A 55 12.93 25.55 12.87
N THR A 56 11.80 26.27 12.78
CA THR A 56 10.56 25.79 12.15
C THR A 56 9.54 26.92 11.94
N PHE A 57 8.73 26.86 10.88
CA PHE A 57 7.50 27.67 10.75
C PHE A 57 6.20 26.90 11.06
N GLY A 58 6.26 25.58 11.23
CA GLY A 58 5.20 24.74 11.81
C GLY A 58 3.78 24.89 11.24
N ARG A 59 3.60 24.93 9.92
CA ARG A 59 2.26 25.12 9.29
C ARG A 59 1.36 23.88 9.31
N ALA A 60 1.92 22.68 9.40
CA ALA A 60 1.15 21.44 9.43
C ALA A 60 0.65 21.16 10.85
N LYS A 61 -0.68 21.10 11.01
CA LYS A 61 -1.32 20.56 12.22
C LYS A 61 -1.36 19.04 12.19
N ASN A 62 -1.55 18.48 10.99
CA ASN A 62 -1.69 17.05 10.74
C ASN A 62 -0.82 16.60 9.55
N CYS A 63 -0.55 15.31 9.46
CA CYS A 63 0.15 14.67 8.35
C CYS A 63 -0.59 13.39 7.92
N ILE A 64 -0.84 13.25 6.62
CA ILE A 64 -1.25 12.00 5.99
C ILE A 64 -0.04 11.48 5.19
N PHE A 65 0.49 10.34 5.61
CA PHE A 65 1.66 9.71 5.01
C PHE A 65 1.22 8.49 4.21
N LEU A 66 1.18 8.62 2.89
CA LEU A 66 0.80 7.57 1.95
C LEU A 66 2.04 6.78 1.53
N TRP A 67 2.12 5.53 1.98
CA TRP A 67 3.24 4.64 1.73
C TRP A 67 2.91 3.64 0.61
N LEU A 68 3.51 3.86 -0.56
CA LEU A 68 3.34 3.03 -1.75
C LEU A 68 4.32 1.83 -1.71
N GLN A 69 4.08 0.91 -0.78
CA GLN A 69 4.94 -0.26 -0.56
C GLN A 69 5.16 -1.04 -1.87
N GLY A 70 6.41 -1.37 -2.14
CA GLY A 70 6.86 -2.03 -3.35
C GLY A 70 7.64 -1.09 -4.28
N GLY A 71 7.85 0.18 -3.96
CA GLY A 71 8.75 1.05 -4.71
C GLY A 71 8.24 1.43 -6.11
N PRO A 72 7.42 2.50 -6.22
CA PRO A 72 6.81 2.91 -7.48
C PRO A 72 7.85 3.25 -8.56
N PRO A 73 7.69 2.76 -9.80
CA PRO A 73 8.62 3.08 -10.87
C PRO A 73 8.49 4.55 -11.29
N GLN A 74 9.61 5.27 -11.25
CA GLN A 74 9.68 6.69 -11.55
C GLN A 74 9.27 7.01 -13.01
N HIS A 75 9.57 6.14 -13.96
CA HIS A 75 9.25 6.30 -15.39
C HIS A 75 7.75 6.30 -15.66
N GLU A 76 7.01 5.45 -14.95
CA GLU A 76 5.57 5.29 -15.12
C GLU A 76 4.74 6.14 -14.14
N THR A 77 5.40 6.94 -13.30
CA THR A 77 4.76 7.85 -12.34
C THR A 77 5.17 9.30 -12.57
N PHE A 78 6.13 9.81 -11.78
CA PHE A 78 6.41 11.24 -11.64
C PHE A 78 7.59 11.74 -12.47
N ASP A 79 8.40 10.87 -13.08
CA ASP A 79 9.60 11.24 -13.85
C ASP A 79 9.71 10.44 -15.17
N PRO A 80 8.75 10.65 -16.11
CA PRO A 80 8.77 9.98 -17.39
C PRO A 80 9.99 10.42 -18.22
N LYS A 81 10.65 9.46 -18.89
CA LYS A 81 11.83 9.70 -19.73
C LYS A 81 11.51 9.52 -21.22
N PRO A 82 10.76 10.45 -21.86
CA PRO A 82 10.25 10.26 -23.23
C PRO A 82 11.31 10.02 -24.29
N ASP A 83 12.50 10.60 -24.11
CA ASP A 83 13.61 10.52 -25.06
C ASP A 83 14.52 9.31 -24.82
N ALA A 84 14.26 8.52 -23.78
CA ALA A 84 15.01 7.29 -23.53
C ALA A 84 14.57 6.17 -24.49
N PRO A 85 15.44 5.18 -24.78
CA PRO A 85 15.09 3.98 -25.52
C PRO A 85 13.83 3.28 -24.99
N VAL A 86 13.11 2.55 -25.87
CA VAL A 86 11.81 1.92 -25.53
C VAL A 86 11.90 0.92 -24.38
N ASP A 87 13.02 0.21 -24.27
CA ASP A 87 13.38 -0.70 -23.19
C ASP A 87 13.72 0.01 -21.87
N ILE A 88 13.81 1.34 -21.88
CA ILE A 88 13.98 2.19 -20.70
C ILE A 88 12.71 2.97 -20.38
N ARG A 89 12.17 3.75 -21.33
CA ARG A 89 11.01 4.61 -21.08
C ARG A 89 9.70 3.85 -20.92
N GLY A 90 9.68 2.60 -21.36
CA GLY A 90 8.48 1.77 -21.36
C GLY A 90 7.44 2.18 -22.41
N PRO A 91 6.28 1.51 -22.40
CA PRO A 91 5.24 1.69 -23.41
C PRO A 91 4.42 2.98 -23.24
N PHE A 92 4.51 3.63 -22.07
CA PHE A 92 3.68 4.78 -21.74
C PHE A 92 4.29 6.11 -22.20
N ARG A 93 3.41 7.08 -22.38
CA ARG A 93 3.74 8.44 -22.83
C ARG A 93 3.65 9.42 -21.66
N PRO A 94 4.46 10.49 -21.66
CA PRO A 94 4.23 11.59 -20.75
C PRO A 94 3.02 12.42 -21.18
N VAL A 95 2.31 12.98 -20.20
CA VAL A 95 1.23 13.96 -20.39
C VAL A 95 1.60 15.28 -19.71
N ALA A 96 1.11 16.38 -20.29
CA ALA A 96 1.22 17.69 -19.67
C ALA A 96 0.44 17.71 -18.34
N THR A 97 1.03 18.29 -17.29
CA THR A 97 0.32 18.51 -16.02
C THR A 97 -0.34 19.89 -15.99
N SER A 98 -1.00 20.23 -14.88
CA SER A 98 -1.53 21.58 -14.66
C SER A 98 -0.46 22.67 -14.54
N VAL A 99 0.83 22.31 -14.55
CA VAL A 99 1.97 23.24 -14.45
C VAL A 99 2.78 23.19 -15.75
N PRO A 100 2.97 24.32 -16.46
CA PRO A 100 3.77 24.37 -17.68
C PRO A 100 5.17 23.80 -17.48
N GLY A 101 5.64 23.02 -18.46
CA GLY A 101 6.96 22.37 -18.43
C GLY A 101 7.05 21.11 -17.56
N VAL A 102 6.07 20.84 -16.70
CA VAL A 102 6.02 19.61 -15.88
C VAL A 102 5.19 18.54 -16.60
N ARG A 103 5.71 17.31 -16.61
CA ARG A 103 5.06 16.14 -17.20
C ARG A 103 5.08 14.96 -16.23
N PHE A 104 3.98 14.22 -16.18
CA PHE A 104 3.86 12.91 -15.52
C PHE A 104 3.51 11.85 -16.56
N SER A 105 3.52 10.58 -16.17
CA SER A 105 3.02 9.49 -17.03
C SER A 105 1.52 9.64 -17.35
N GLU A 106 1.10 9.21 -18.53
CA GLU A 106 -0.32 9.10 -18.91
C GLU A 106 -1.14 8.17 -18.01
N LEU A 107 -0.47 7.39 -17.15
CA LEU A 107 -1.07 6.61 -16.07
C LEU A 107 -1.57 7.43 -14.89
N LEU A 108 -1.20 8.71 -14.79
CA LEU A 108 -1.57 9.58 -13.68
C LEU A 108 -2.35 10.83 -14.15
N PRO A 109 -3.43 10.69 -14.95
CA PRO A 109 -4.11 11.83 -15.54
C PRO A 109 -4.76 12.76 -14.50
N ARG A 110 -5.35 12.22 -13.43
CA ARG A 110 -5.99 13.04 -12.39
C ARG A 110 -4.95 13.71 -11.49
N THR A 111 -3.88 13.00 -11.16
CA THR A 111 -2.74 13.54 -10.41
C THR A 111 -2.02 14.63 -11.22
N ALA A 112 -1.91 14.49 -12.54
CA ALA A 112 -1.38 15.52 -13.42
C ALA A 112 -2.23 16.81 -13.37
N ALA A 113 -3.56 16.71 -13.23
CA ALA A 113 -4.42 17.87 -13.01
C ALA A 113 -4.20 18.55 -11.63
N GLN A 114 -3.69 17.80 -10.66
CA GLN A 114 -3.39 18.28 -9.30
C GLN A 114 -1.96 18.83 -9.14
N ALA A 115 -1.10 18.75 -10.16
CA ALA A 115 0.34 19.07 -10.04
C ALA A 115 0.64 20.47 -9.48
N HIS A 116 -0.24 21.45 -9.69
CA HIS A 116 -0.11 22.81 -9.13
C HIS A 116 -0.18 22.85 -7.60
N ARG A 117 -0.68 21.79 -6.95
CA ARG A 117 -0.72 21.60 -5.49
C ARG A 117 0.46 20.78 -4.97
N LEU A 118 1.26 20.19 -5.86
CA LEU A 118 2.31 19.22 -5.50
C LEU A 118 3.71 19.85 -5.59
N ALA A 119 4.58 19.50 -4.66
CA ALA A 119 6.02 19.55 -4.86
C ALA A 119 6.51 18.12 -5.15
N VAL A 120 7.09 17.90 -6.32
CA VAL A 120 7.62 16.58 -6.71
C VAL A 120 9.13 16.58 -6.58
N ILE A 121 9.67 15.66 -5.78
CA ILE A 121 11.12 15.47 -5.64
C ILE A 121 11.51 14.30 -6.54
N ARG A 122 12.46 14.52 -7.47
CA ARG A 122 12.93 13.51 -8.46
C ARG A 122 14.36 13.00 -8.20
N SER A 123 14.99 13.44 -7.11
CA SER A 123 16.36 13.09 -6.73
C SER A 123 16.45 12.34 -5.40
N LEU A 124 15.34 11.79 -4.88
CA LEU A 124 15.35 11.03 -3.63
C LEU A 124 16.16 9.73 -3.82
N SER A 125 16.99 9.38 -2.84
CA SER A 125 17.95 8.29 -2.98
C SER A 125 18.39 7.73 -1.64
N THR A 126 18.18 6.43 -1.42
CA THR A 126 18.66 5.65 -0.28
C THR A 126 19.95 4.90 -0.59
N ARG A 127 20.30 4.74 -1.88
CA ARG A 127 21.46 3.95 -2.35
C ARG A 127 21.43 2.48 -1.90
N ASP A 128 20.26 1.96 -1.56
CA ASP A 128 20.07 0.57 -1.16
C ASP A 128 18.86 -0.03 -1.87
N ASP A 129 19.04 -1.21 -2.45
CA ASP A 129 18.02 -1.88 -3.26
C ASP A 129 17.13 -2.82 -2.41
N ASN A 130 17.34 -2.92 -1.09
CA ASN A 130 16.53 -3.79 -0.24
C ASN A 130 15.32 -3.05 0.35
N HIS A 131 14.15 -3.68 0.25
CA HIS A 131 12.90 -3.08 0.73
C HIS A 131 12.95 -2.70 2.21
N ASP A 132 13.48 -3.60 3.03
CA ASP A 132 13.53 -3.44 4.47
C ASP A 132 14.53 -2.35 4.91
N VAL A 133 15.69 -2.26 4.25
CA VAL A 133 16.72 -1.26 4.59
C VAL A 133 16.31 0.14 4.12
N SER A 134 15.87 0.27 2.86
CA SER A 134 15.42 1.53 2.31
C SER A 134 14.14 2.03 2.98
N GLY A 135 13.18 1.12 3.20
CA GLY A 135 11.96 1.40 3.95
C GLY A 135 12.25 1.90 5.36
N TYR A 136 13.14 1.22 6.09
CA TYR A 136 13.58 1.66 7.41
C TYR A 136 14.12 3.08 7.40
N TRP A 137 14.97 3.43 6.44
CA TRP A 137 15.56 4.76 6.39
C TRP A 137 14.50 5.85 6.18
N LEU A 138 13.56 5.65 5.27
CA LEU A 138 12.50 6.65 5.05
C LEU A 138 11.52 6.76 6.23
N LEU A 139 11.29 5.67 6.95
CA LEU A 139 10.37 5.64 8.11
C LEU A 139 11.01 6.14 9.42
N THR A 140 12.33 6.13 9.53
CA THR A 140 13.05 6.51 10.75
C THR A 140 13.87 7.79 10.60
N GLY A 141 14.28 8.13 9.37
CA GLY A 141 15.27 9.16 9.07
C GLY A 141 16.72 8.70 9.23
N TYR A 142 16.94 7.46 9.70
CA TYR A 142 18.26 6.91 9.98
C TYR A 142 18.53 5.67 9.12
N PRO A 143 19.71 5.56 8.47
CA PRO A 143 20.04 4.37 7.73
C PRO A 143 20.11 3.16 8.67
N TYR A 144 19.70 1.99 8.19
CA TYR A 144 19.83 0.77 8.97
C TYR A 144 21.31 0.45 9.20
N GLY A 145 21.65 -0.02 10.40
CA GLY A 145 22.99 -0.49 10.72
C GLY A 145 23.34 -1.81 10.02
N PRO A 146 24.51 -2.39 10.28
CA PRO A 146 24.86 -3.71 9.77
C PRO A 146 23.86 -4.77 10.26
N GLY A 147 23.42 -5.64 9.34
CA GLY A 147 22.50 -6.75 9.63
C GLY A 147 21.26 -6.74 8.74
N SER A 148 20.26 -7.51 9.14
CA SER A 148 18.98 -7.65 8.41
C SER A 148 17.90 -6.80 9.07
N ALA A 149 17.20 -5.99 8.26
CA ALA A 149 16.04 -5.19 8.66
C ALA A 149 14.71 -5.93 8.42
N ARG A 150 14.76 -7.22 8.05
CA ARG A 150 13.59 -8.06 7.76
C ARG A 150 12.73 -8.40 8.98
N GLN A 151 13.20 -8.09 10.19
CA GLN A 151 12.50 -8.32 11.45
C GLN A 151 12.67 -7.12 12.37
N ILE A 152 11.59 -6.79 13.07
CA ILE A 152 11.56 -5.74 14.11
C ILE A 152 12.41 -6.17 15.31
N LYS A 153 13.23 -5.24 15.80
CA LYS A 153 14.03 -5.40 17.02
C LYS A 153 13.70 -4.29 18.03
N PRO A 154 13.70 -4.57 19.34
CA PRO A 154 13.52 -3.54 20.36
C PRO A 154 14.58 -2.44 20.34
N SER A 155 15.75 -2.71 19.74
CA SER A 155 16.85 -1.75 19.61
C SER A 155 16.77 -0.88 18.36
N ASP A 156 15.78 -1.09 17.49
CA ASP A 156 15.63 -0.31 16.27
C ASP A 156 15.40 1.18 16.61
N TRP A 157 15.82 2.06 15.69
CA TRP A 157 15.48 3.46 15.71
C TRP A 157 13.96 3.62 15.64
N PRO A 158 13.37 4.53 16.44
CA PRO A 158 11.93 4.73 16.45
C PRO A 158 11.42 5.25 15.11
N TYR A 159 10.26 4.75 14.70
CA TYR A 159 9.46 5.34 13.64
C TYR A 159 9.24 6.84 13.89
N PHE A 160 9.31 7.67 12.85
CA PHE A 160 9.17 9.12 13.00
C PHE A 160 7.85 9.53 13.66
N GLY A 161 6.78 8.75 13.44
CA GLY A 161 5.48 8.97 14.09
C GLY A 161 5.46 8.65 15.58
N SER A 162 6.33 7.76 16.06
CA SER A 162 6.53 7.51 17.49
C SER A 162 7.28 8.65 18.15
N VAL A 163 8.30 9.20 17.48
CA VAL A 163 9.00 10.41 17.93
C VAL A 163 8.03 11.59 17.97
N LEU A 164 7.21 11.76 16.94
CA LEU A 164 6.16 12.78 16.90
C LEU A 164 5.14 12.60 18.03
N ARG A 165 4.70 11.38 18.32
CA ARG A 165 3.79 11.08 19.43
C ARG A 165 4.35 11.51 20.78
N MET A 166 5.66 11.36 20.97
CA MET A 166 6.35 11.76 22.18
C MET A 166 6.53 13.28 22.29
N LEU A 167 6.94 13.93 21.21
CA LEU A 167 7.30 15.35 21.24
C LEU A 167 6.10 16.28 21.06
N LYS A 168 5.08 15.84 20.32
CA LYS A 168 3.95 16.67 19.93
C LYS A 168 2.64 15.85 19.87
N PRO A 169 2.14 15.33 21.01
CA PRO A 169 0.88 14.57 21.06
C PRO A 169 -0.31 15.39 20.56
N SER A 170 -1.28 14.74 19.91
CA SER A 170 -2.53 15.37 19.48
C SER A 170 -3.24 15.99 20.68
N GLU A 171 -3.71 17.22 20.52
CA GLU A 171 -4.46 17.95 21.55
C GLU A 171 -5.90 17.44 21.70
N ARG A 172 -6.49 16.89 20.63
CA ARG A 172 -7.89 16.45 20.60
C ARG A 172 -8.03 14.95 20.85
N LEU A 173 -7.08 14.16 20.36
CA LEU A 173 -7.08 12.70 20.46
C LEU A 173 -5.66 12.19 20.80
N PRO A 174 -5.12 12.45 22.01
CA PRO A 174 -3.74 12.08 22.38
C PRO A 174 -3.41 10.60 22.15
N ALA A 175 -4.36 9.71 22.48
CA ALA A 175 -4.23 8.26 22.29
C ALA A 175 -4.05 7.86 20.82
N LEU A 176 -4.58 8.66 19.89
CA LEU A 176 -4.53 8.47 18.44
C LEU A 176 -3.61 9.48 17.76
N THR A 177 -2.54 9.93 18.42
CA THR A 177 -1.62 10.90 17.80
C THR A 177 -1.02 10.37 16.49
N SER A 178 -0.62 9.10 16.47
CA SER A 178 -0.07 8.42 15.30
C SER A 178 -0.87 7.14 15.06
N VAL A 179 -1.50 7.01 13.90
CA VAL A 179 -2.34 5.85 13.51
C VAL A 179 -1.80 5.22 12.23
N TRP A 180 -1.83 3.90 12.15
CA TRP A 180 -1.53 3.13 10.94
C TRP A 180 -2.81 2.52 10.37
N LEU A 181 -2.97 2.61 9.05
CA LEU A 181 -4.08 2.05 8.29
C LEU A 181 -3.55 1.28 7.05
N PRO A 182 -4.30 0.28 6.57
CA PRO A 182 -5.25 -0.53 7.35
C PRO A 182 -4.53 -1.55 8.24
N ASP A 183 -3.26 -1.84 7.96
CA ASP A 183 -2.46 -2.88 8.63
C ASP A 183 -0.97 -2.51 8.57
N LEU A 184 -0.15 -3.24 9.33
CA LEU A 184 1.30 -3.19 9.29
C LEU A 184 1.85 -3.49 7.88
N MET A 185 2.99 -2.89 7.58
CA MET A 185 3.76 -3.24 6.39
C MET A 185 4.28 -4.67 6.56
N ARG A 186 4.03 -5.51 5.54
CA ARG A 186 4.54 -6.88 5.43
C ARG A 186 5.10 -7.10 4.02
N LEU A 187 6.38 -7.48 3.92
CA LEU A 187 7.00 -7.78 2.62
C LEU A 187 6.45 -9.09 2.04
N ASN A 188 6.17 -10.05 2.92
CA ASN A 188 5.39 -11.26 2.67
C ASN A 188 4.82 -11.73 4.02
N ASP A 189 4.09 -12.86 4.03
CA ASP A 189 3.39 -13.35 5.22
C ASP A 189 4.29 -13.61 6.44
N ASN A 190 5.60 -13.80 6.23
CA ASN A 190 6.58 -14.11 7.27
C ASN A 190 7.57 -12.97 7.55
N VAL A 191 7.44 -11.83 6.87
CA VAL A 191 8.43 -10.75 6.94
C VAL A 191 7.74 -9.43 7.23
N THR A 192 7.88 -9.02 8.50
CA THR A 192 7.48 -7.70 8.99
C THR A 192 8.74 -6.85 9.15
N PRO A 193 9.04 -5.95 8.19
CA PRO A 193 10.27 -5.17 8.20
C PRO A 193 10.33 -4.21 9.39
N ALA A 194 11.55 -3.90 9.82
CA ALA A 194 11.86 -2.94 10.87
C ALA A 194 11.44 -1.50 10.52
N GLY A 195 11.50 -0.60 11.50
CA GLY A 195 11.28 0.85 11.30
C GLY A 195 9.82 1.31 11.43
N GLN A 196 8.92 0.39 11.77
CA GLN A 196 7.47 0.65 11.90
C GLN A 196 7.00 0.84 13.35
N THR A 197 7.92 0.67 14.31
CA THR A 197 7.64 0.61 15.75
C THR A 197 8.31 1.74 16.52
N ALA A 198 8.00 1.86 17.81
CA ALA A 198 8.67 2.80 18.71
C ALA A 198 10.12 2.41 19.01
N GLY A 199 10.55 1.20 18.62
CA GLY A 199 11.91 0.72 18.83
C GLY A 199 12.34 0.88 20.30
N PHE A 200 13.51 1.48 20.52
CA PHE A 200 14.05 1.65 21.87
C PHE A 200 13.26 2.62 22.77
N LEU A 201 12.33 3.43 22.23
CA LEU A 201 11.45 4.27 23.05
C LEU A 201 10.42 3.42 23.83
N GLY A 202 10.12 2.22 23.34
CA GLY A 202 9.22 1.27 24.00
C GLY A 202 7.74 1.47 23.68
N LYS A 203 6.94 0.49 24.11
CA LYS A 203 5.56 0.26 23.64
C LYS A 203 4.59 1.43 23.85
N VAL A 204 4.82 2.31 24.82
CA VAL A 204 3.94 3.47 25.11
C VAL A 204 3.88 4.45 23.94
N TRP A 205 4.94 4.51 23.13
CA TRP A 205 5.06 5.41 21.99
C TRP A 205 4.73 4.74 20.64
N GLU A 206 4.25 3.50 20.65
CA GLU A 206 3.87 2.80 19.42
C GLU A 206 2.76 3.53 18.69
N PRO A 207 2.73 3.48 17.35
CA PRO A 207 1.55 3.92 16.61
C PRO A 207 0.34 3.08 16.98
N ALA A 208 -0.83 3.70 17.06
CA ALA A 208 -2.09 2.98 17.19
C ALA A 208 -2.37 2.21 15.89
N ARG A 209 -2.77 0.94 16.04
CA ARG A 209 -3.03 0.02 14.93
C ARG A 209 -4.40 -0.60 15.16
N PHE A 210 -5.16 -0.74 14.07
CA PHE A 210 -6.51 -1.27 14.10
C PHE A 210 -6.62 -2.33 13.02
N VAL A 211 -7.18 -3.48 13.37
CA VAL A 211 -7.45 -4.54 12.40
C VAL A 211 -8.85 -4.31 11.84
N GLY A 212 -8.96 -4.31 10.51
CA GLY A 212 -10.22 -4.20 9.78
C GLY A 212 -10.02 -3.62 8.39
N ASP A 213 -10.77 -4.12 7.40
CA ASP A 213 -10.76 -3.60 6.03
C ASP A 213 -11.81 -2.50 5.86
N PRO A 214 -11.43 -1.22 5.67
CA PRO A 214 -12.38 -0.12 5.49
C PRO A 214 -13.28 -0.25 4.24
N ALA A 215 -12.94 -1.16 3.32
CA ALA A 215 -13.77 -1.47 2.16
C ALA A 215 -14.84 -2.55 2.42
N ALA A 216 -14.74 -3.31 3.51
CA ALA A 216 -15.73 -4.32 3.86
C ALA A 216 -17.11 -3.70 4.11
N ALA A 217 -18.17 -4.41 3.70
CA ALA A 217 -19.55 -3.93 3.86
C ALA A 217 -19.97 -3.80 5.33
N ASP A 218 -19.47 -4.70 6.17
CA ASP A 218 -19.66 -4.77 7.61
C ASP A 218 -18.47 -4.19 8.39
N TYR A 219 -17.70 -3.28 7.80
CA TYR A 219 -16.52 -2.69 8.42
C TYR A 219 -16.78 -2.21 9.86
N HIS A 220 -16.05 -2.82 10.77
CA HIS A 220 -15.93 -2.43 12.17
C HIS A 220 -14.48 -2.64 12.60
N ILE A 221 -14.10 -1.98 13.69
CA ILE A 221 -12.77 -2.13 14.26
C ILE A 221 -12.87 -2.99 15.50
N ASP A 222 -12.08 -4.05 15.52
CA ASP A 222 -11.96 -4.93 16.66
C ASP A 222 -11.50 -4.14 17.90
N GLY A 223 -12.24 -4.28 19.00
CA GLY A 223 -11.93 -3.62 20.28
C GLY A 223 -12.45 -2.18 20.44
N LEU A 224 -13.01 -1.55 19.40
CA LEU A 224 -13.70 -0.24 19.50
C LEU A 224 -15.23 -0.36 19.66
N THR A 225 -15.77 -1.57 19.58
CA THR A 225 -17.19 -1.87 19.78
C THR A 225 -17.47 -2.19 21.26
N LEU A 226 -17.85 -1.18 22.03
CA LEU A 226 -18.49 -1.39 23.33
C LEU A 226 -20.00 -1.50 23.18
N GLN A 227 -20.58 -2.51 23.83
CA GLN A 227 -22.00 -2.45 24.22
C GLN A 227 -22.18 -1.35 25.27
N ALA A 228 -23.24 -0.56 25.16
CA ALA A 228 -23.47 0.64 25.97
C ALA A 228 -23.34 0.40 27.49
N ASP A 229 -23.78 -0.77 27.97
CA ASP A 229 -23.71 -1.16 29.39
C ASP A 229 -22.27 -1.40 29.90
N LEU A 230 -21.35 -1.76 29.01
CA LEU A 230 -19.93 -1.97 29.36
C LEU A 230 -19.17 -0.65 29.46
N ALA A 231 -19.54 0.37 28.66
CA ALA A 231 -18.93 1.69 28.71
C ALA A 231 -19.16 2.39 30.06
N ALA A 232 -20.39 2.33 30.59
CA ALA A 232 -20.74 2.88 31.90
C ALA A 232 -19.98 2.18 33.05
N ARG A 233 -19.83 0.84 32.96
CA ARG A 233 -19.06 0.05 33.94
C ARG A 233 -17.55 0.34 33.87
N ALA A 234 -17.00 0.55 32.68
CA ALA A 234 -15.60 0.91 32.49
C ALA A 234 -15.28 2.29 33.09
N ALA A 235 -16.16 3.28 32.87
CA ALA A 235 -16.05 4.60 33.50
C ALA A 235 -16.12 4.53 35.03
N GLY A 236 -17.07 3.77 35.59
CA GLY A 236 -17.16 3.57 37.04
C GLY A 236 -15.93 2.88 37.65
N ARG A 237 -15.29 1.97 36.92
CA ARG A 237 -14.02 1.34 37.33
C ARG A 237 -12.84 2.31 37.27
N ARG A 238 -12.77 3.20 36.28
CA ARG A 238 -11.75 4.27 36.23
C ARG A 238 -11.84 5.16 37.46
N ASP A 239 -13.04 5.60 37.82
CA ASP A 239 -13.22 6.54 38.92
C ASP A 239 -12.88 5.89 40.28
N LEU A 240 -13.16 4.59 40.42
CA LEU A 240 -12.71 3.77 41.56
C LEU A 240 -11.20 3.58 41.61
N LEU A 241 -10.55 3.27 40.47
CA LEU A 241 -9.11 3.11 40.38
C LEU A 241 -8.38 4.43 40.70
N ALA A 242 -8.84 5.54 40.13
CA ALA A 242 -8.34 6.87 40.47
C ALA A 242 -8.57 7.22 41.95
N GLY A 243 -9.66 6.73 42.55
CA GLY A 243 -9.90 6.80 43.99
C GLY A 243 -8.86 6.01 44.81
N PHE A 244 -8.48 4.83 44.34
CA PHE A 244 -7.51 3.95 44.98
C PHE A 244 -6.07 4.46 44.83
N ASP A 245 -5.68 4.93 43.64
CA ASP A 245 -4.34 5.43 43.35
C ASP A 245 -4.01 6.73 44.11
N ARG A 246 -5.01 7.59 44.32
CA ARG A 246 -4.88 8.75 45.22
C ARG A 246 -4.53 8.36 46.67
N GLY A 247 -4.82 7.13 47.08
CA GLY A 247 -4.46 6.58 48.38
C GLY A 247 -3.03 6.02 48.47
N PHE A 248 -2.39 5.70 47.34
CA PHE A 248 -1.07 5.05 47.29
C PHE A 248 0.09 6.02 46.98
N ASP A 249 -0.19 7.30 46.73
CA ASP A 249 0.79 8.32 46.31
C ASP A 249 1.84 8.72 47.37
N LEU A 250 1.91 8.01 48.51
CA LEU A 250 2.85 8.28 49.61
C LEU A 250 4.11 7.39 49.58
N ARG A 251 4.27 6.47 48.61
CA ARG A 251 5.51 5.67 48.48
C ARG A 251 5.88 5.48 47.01
N GLY A 252 6.93 6.19 46.59
CA GLY A 252 7.65 6.13 45.30
C GLY A 252 7.11 5.19 44.22
N ARG A 253 6.57 5.80 43.14
CA ARG A 253 6.15 5.09 41.93
C ARG A 253 7.36 4.60 41.14
N ASN A 254 7.32 3.36 40.65
CA ASN A 254 8.31 2.79 39.72
C ASN A 254 7.84 2.98 38.27
N GLU A 255 8.78 3.13 37.32
CA GLU A 255 8.56 3.34 35.87
C GLU A 255 7.53 2.38 35.20
N PRO A 256 7.45 1.07 35.55
CA PRO A 256 6.46 0.15 34.97
C PRO A 256 5.01 0.48 35.33
N VAL A 257 4.78 1.09 36.50
CA VAL A 257 3.43 1.46 36.98
C VAL A 257 2.91 2.65 36.18
N GLU A 258 3.74 3.66 35.94
CA GLU A 258 3.31 4.82 35.14
C GLU A 258 3.06 4.48 33.66
N ALA A 259 3.83 3.54 33.10
CA ALA A 259 3.60 3.06 31.74
C ALA A 259 2.24 2.33 31.63
N TRP A 260 1.90 1.53 32.64
CA TRP A 260 0.60 0.86 32.75
C TRP A 260 -0.55 1.85 32.92
N ASP A 261 -0.39 2.88 33.76
CA ASP A 261 -1.39 3.92 33.97
C ASP A 261 -1.65 4.69 32.67
N ARG A 262 -0.60 5.11 31.95
CA ARG A 262 -0.74 5.81 30.67
C ARG A 262 -1.41 4.97 29.59
N LEU A 263 -1.03 3.68 29.48
CA LEU A 263 -1.68 2.75 28.55
C LEU A 263 -3.15 2.50 28.90
N SER A 264 -3.46 2.36 30.18
CA SER A 264 -4.82 2.15 30.69
C SER A 264 -5.71 3.37 30.45
N HIS A 265 -5.18 4.59 30.68
CA HIS A 265 -5.88 5.83 30.37
C HIS A 265 -6.14 6.00 28.87
N HIS A 266 -5.14 5.77 28.01
CA HIS A 266 -5.31 5.85 26.56
C HIS A 266 -6.34 4.84 26.03
N ALA A 267 -6.29 3.59 26.49
CA ALA A 267 -7.22 2.56 26.09
C ALA A 267 -8.65 2.93 26.53
N LEU A 268 -8.82 3.42 27.75
CA LEU A 268 -10.13 3.80 28.27
C LEU A 268 -10.69 5.05 27.60
N ASP A 269 -9.89 6.06 27.28
CA ASP A 269 -10.32 7.24 26.53
C ASP A 269 -10.76 6.88 25.12
N LEU A 270 -10.05 5.95 24.46
CA LEU A 270 -10.39 5.48 23.13
C LEU A 270 -11.76 4.76 23.11
N VAL A 271 -11.98 3.94 24.13
CA VAL A 271 -13.17 3.11 24.37
C VAL A 271 -14.36 3.99 24.81
N THR A 272 -14.14 5.00 25.64
CA THR A 272 -15.21 5.86 26.19
C THR A 272 -15.52 7.11 25.35
N SER A 273 -14.62 7.55 24.46
CA SER A 273 -14.86 8.72 23.62
C SER A 273 -15.69 8.38 22.38
N GLY A 274 -16.92 8.90 22.32
CA GLY A 274 -17.76 8.79 21.12
C GLY A 274 -17.14 9.43 19.87
N ALA A 275 -16.20 10.37 20.05
CA ALA A 275 -15.46 11.03 18.98
C ALA A 275 -14.53 10.09 18.21
N ALA A 276 -13.78 9.22 18.91
CA ALA A 276 -12.88 8.26 18.26
C ALA A 276 -13.69 7.28 17.42
N ARG A 277 -14.73 6.65 18.00
CA ARG A 277 -15.62 5.73 17.26
C ARG A 277 -16.27 6.40 16.05
N ALA A 278 -16.73 7.65 16.18
CA ALA A 278 -17.33 8.38 15.07
C ALA A 278 -16.34 8.68 13.94
N ALA A 279 -15.05 8.87 14.24
CA ALA A 279 -14.02 9.12 13.23
C ALA A 279 -13.81 7.92 12.32
N PHE A 280 -13.85 6.70 12.89
CA PHE A 280 -13.70 5.45 12.15
C PHE A 280 -14.96 4.99 11.40
N ASP A 281 -16.12 5.58 11.68
CA ASP A 281 -17.37 5.22 11.01
C ASP A 281 -17.48 5.84 9.61
N LEU A 282 -17.05 5.09 8.59
CA LEU A 282 -17.21 5.46 7.17
C LEU A 282 -18.68 5.45 6.70
N GLY A 283 -19.61 4.85 7.46
CA GLY A 283 -21.05 4.90 7.17
C GLY A 283 -21.63 6.31 7.27
N LYS A 284 -20.93 7.22 7.96
CA LYS A 284 -21.31 8.64 8.07
C LYS A 284 -20.96 9.47 6.83
N GLU A 285 -20.20 8.93 5.88
CA GLU A 285 -19.89 9.61 4.62
C GLU A 285 -20.92 9.27 3.55
N PRO A 286 -21.29 10.24 2.69
CA PRO A 286 -22.16 9.97 1.55
C PRO A 286 -21.60 8.86 0.65
N ALA A 287 -22.48 8.01 0.11
CA ALA A 287 -22.07 6.93 -0.79
C ALA A 287 -21.27 7.45 -2.00
N SER A 288 -21.69 8.57 -2.58
CA SER A 288 -21.00 9.23 -3.70
C SER A 288 -19.56 9.62 -3.37
N LEU A 289 -19.28 10.03 -2.13
CA LEU A 289 -17.92 10.36 -1.71
C LEU A 289 -17.08 9.09 -1.56
N ARG A 290 -17.64 8.03 -0.99
CA ARG A 290 -16.97 6.72 -0.90
C ARG A 290 -16.66 6.16 -2.29
N ASP A 291 -17.58 6.32 -3.25
CA ASP A 291 -17.38 5.93 -4.65
C ASP A 291 -16.30 6.78 -5.33
N ARG A 292 -16.21 8.08 -5.03
CA ARG A 292 -15.16 8.99 -5.54
C ARG A 292 -13.75 8.53 -5.19
N TYR A 293 -13.56 7.96 -3.99
CA TYR A 293 -12.28 7.41 -3.56
C TYR A 293 -12.02 5.99 -4.11
N GLY A 294 -13.05 5.28 -4.56
CA GLY A 294 -13.00 3.87 -4.95
C GLY A 294 -13.31 2.92 -3.79
N ARG A 295 -14.12 1.89 -4.05
CA ARG A 295 -14.60 0.89 -3.06
C ARG A 295 -13.62 -0.28 -2.85
N HIS A 296 -12.34 0.06 -2.72
CA HIS A 296 -11.25 -0.86 -2.42
C HIS A 296 -10.47 -0.37 -1.21
N THR A 297 -9.74 -1.26 -0.55
CA THR A 297 -9.10 -1.01 0.75
C THR A 297 -8.22 0.24 0.73
N TRP A 298 -7.42 0.47 -0.33
CA TRP A 298 -6.57 1.67 -0.45
C TRP A 298 -7.40 2.96 -0.45
N GLY A 299 -8.43 3.04 -1.29
CA GLY A 299 -9.27 4.23 -1.43
C GLY A 299 -10.04 4.54 -0.16
N GLN A 300 -10.62 3.52 0.46
CA GLN A 300 -11.35 3.68 1.72
C GLN A 300 -10.41 3.99 2.91
N SER A 301 -9.17 3.51 2.89
CA SER A 301 -8.15 3.90 3.88
C SER A 301 -7.72 5.37 3.73
N CYS A 302 -7.62 5.88 2.49
CA CYS A 302 -7.37 7.30 2.24
C CYS A 302 -8.53 8.18 2.74
N LEU A 303 -9.78 7.77 2.51
CA LEU A 303 -10.96 8.46 3.03
C LEU A 303 -10.99 8.44 4.56
N LEU A 304 -10.69 7.29 5.18
CA LEU A 304 -10.60 7.15 6.61
C LEU A 304 -9.49 8.06 7.19
N ALA A 305 -8.34 8.14 6.53
CA ALA A 305 -7.27 9.05 6.93
C ALA A 305 -7.73 10.52 6.96
N ARG A 306 -8.49 10.95 5.94
CA ARG A 306 -9.10 12.29 5.94
C ARG A 306 -10.01 12.51 7.16
N ARG A 307 -10.89 11.55 7.49
CA ARG A 307 -11.78 11.67 8.66
C ARG A 307 -11.02 11.70 9.98
N LEU A 308 -9.96 10.91 10.10
CA LEU A 308 -9.13 10.87 11.31
C LEU A 308 -8.42 12.21 11.53
N VAL A 309 -7.84 12.82 10.51
CA VAL A 309 -7.21 14.15 10.67
C VAL A 309 -8.24 15.24 10.97
N GLU A 310 -9.44 15.17 10.39
CA GLU A 310 -10.56 16.08 10.69
C GLU A 310 -11.04 15.94 12.16
N ALA A 311 -11.00 14.72 12.71
CA ALA A 311 -11.28 14.44 14.10
C ALA A 311 -10.15 14.88 15.06
N GLY A 312 -8.95 15.14 14.53
CA GLY A 312 -7.80 15.65 15.28
C GLY A 312 -6.64 14.66 15.44
N VAL A 313 -6.61 13.56 14.70
CA VAL A 313 -5.40 12.71 14.60
C VAL A 313 -4.29 13.49 13.92
N ARG A 314 -3.10 13.51 14.53
CA ARG A 314 -1.97 14.31 14.04
C ARG A 314 -1.20 13.63 12.92
N LEU A 315 -1.06 12.31 12.95
CA LEU A 315 -0.41 11.55 11.88
C LEU A 315 -1.22 10.30 11.56
N VAL A 316 -1.59 10.16 10.29
CA VAL A 316 -2.14 8.93 9.74
C VAL A 316 -1.19 8.39 8.69
N HIS A 317 -0.61 7.23 8.96
CA HIS A 317 0.15 6.44 7.99
C HIS A 317 -0.83 5.53 7.26
N VAL A 318 -0.91 5.64 5.93
CA VAL A 318 -1.69 4.76 5.08
C VAL A 318 -0.72 3.89 4.28
N ASN A 319 -0.56 2.65 4.71
CA ASN A 319 0.23 1.66 4.02
C ASN A 319 -0.56 1.10 2.84
N TRP A 320 0.11 0.87 1.71
CA TRP A 320 -0.51 0.18 0.58
C TRP A 320 -0.97 -1.22 1.01
N PRO A 321 -2.28 -1.52 0.95
CA PRO A 321 -2.79 -2.79 1.41
C PRO A 321 -2.34 -3.89 0.47
N ARG A 322 -2.07 -5.07 1.05
CA ARG A 322 -2.00 -6.29 0.26
C ARG A 322 -3.41 -6.74 -0.06
N ASP A 323 -3.77 -6.65 -1.32
CA ASP A 323 -5.07 -7.13 -1.75
C ASP A 323 -5.17 -8.66 -1.54
N PRO A 324 -6.38 -9.19 -1.29
CA PRO A 324 -6.60 -10.63 -1.24
C PRO A 324 -6.07 -11.34 -2.50
N GLY A 325 -5.22 -12.35 -2.29
CA GLY A 325 -4.58 -13.11 -3.36
C GLY A 325 -3.31 -12.49 -3.95
N ASP A 326 -2.89 -11.30 -3.51
CA ASP A 326 -1.64 -10.66 -3.94
C ASP A 326 -0.40 -11.28 -3.24
N SER A 327 -0.25 -12.61 -3.35
CA SER A 327 0.86 -13.40 -2.80
C SER A 327 1.88 -13.79 -3.89
N ALA A 328 1.90 -13.04 -5.00
CA ALA A 328 2.78 -13.33 -6.11
C ALA A 328 4.24 -12.99 -5.78
N VAL A 329 5.20 -13.81 -6.22
CA VAL A 329 6.64 -13.46 -6.10
C VAL A 329 6.99 -12.31 -7.05
N ASP A 330 6.41 -12.33 -8.25
CA ASP A 330 6.94 -11.56 -9.37
C ASP A 330 6.37 -10.14 -9.48
N ASN A 331 5.28 -9.82 -8.77
CA ASN A 331 4.65 -8.49 -8.83
C ASN A 331 3.72 -8.13 -7.64
N PRO A 332 4.10 -8.39 -6.37
CA PRO A 332 3.25 -8.04 -5.23
C PRO A 332 3.20 -6.52 -5.03
N LEU A 333 2.03 -5.93 -4.75
CA LEU A 333 1.92 -4.48 -4.51
C LEU A 333 2.55 -3.67 -5.66
N TRP A 334 3.42 -2.69 -5.37
CA TRP A 334 4.22 -1.95 -6.36
C TRP A 334 5.51 -2.68 -6.80
N ASP A 335 5.80 -3.88 -6.28
CA ASP A 335 7.04 -4.64 -6.51
C ASP A 335 7.07 -5.38 -7.85
N THR A 336 7.02 -4.64 -8.95
CA THR A 336 6.71 -5.09 -10.31
C THR A 336 7.87 -5.76 -11.07
N HIS A 337 8.44 -6.86 -10.55
CA HIS A 337 9.48 -7.65 -11.22
C HIS A 337 9.05 -8.34 -12.52
N ALA A 338 7.74 -8.47 -12.79
CA ALA A 338 7.17 -8.95 -14.04
C ALA A 338 5.91 -8.17 -14.41
N GLN A 339 5.59 -8.13 -15.72
CA GLN A 339 4.36 -7.53 -16.24
C GLN A 339 4.08 -6.10 -15.72
N ASN A 340 5.11 -5.27 -15.58
CA ASN A 340 5.02 -3.94 -14.97
C ASN A 340 3.94 -3.07 -15.64
N ALA A 341 3.94 -3.05 -16.98
CA ALA A 341 3.01 -2.23 -17.74
C ALA A 341 1.53 -2.59 -17.51
N ASP A 342 1.22 -3.87 -17.37
CA ASP A 342 -0.16 -4.34 -17.16
C ASP A 342 -0.58 -4.08 -15.72
N ARG A 343 0.27 -4.45 -14.76
CA ARG A 343 -0.01 -4.26 -13.33
C ARG A 343 -0.23 -2.80 -12.96
N LEU A 344 0.59 -1.90 -13.51
CA LEU A 344 0.43 -0.46 -13.30
C LEU A 344 -0.87 0.08 -13.90
N GLN A 345 -1.19 -0.28 -15.15
CA GLN A 345 -2.37 0.28 -15.83
C GLN A 345 -3.69 -0.33 -15.33
N ASP A 346 -3.70 -1.60 -14.95
CA ASP A 346 -4.93 -2.32 -14.60
C ASP A 346 -5.24 -2.28 -13.10
N SER A 347 -4.25 -1.98 -12.25
CA SER A 347 -4.42 -2.07 -10.80
C SER A 347 -3.84 -0.88 -10.06
N LEU A 348 -2.52 -0.70 -10.10
CA LEU A 348 -1.83 0.21 -9.18
C LEU A 348 -2.16 1.69 -9.45
N CYS A 349 -1.99 2.14 -10.70
CA CYS A 349 -2.28 3.52 -11.06
C CYS A 349 -3.78 3.85 -11.02
N PRO A 350 -4.71 2.99 -11.48
CA PRO A 350 -6.14 3.19 -11.24
C PRO A 350 -6.52 3.43 -9.78
N MET A 351 -5.99 2.63 -8.85
CA MET A 351 -6.26 2.84 -7.42
C MET A 351 -5.60 4.12 -6.91
N PHE A 352 -4.33 4.36 -7.26
CA PHE A 352 -3.60 5.51 -6.75
C PHE A 352 -4.12 6.84 -7.32
N ASP A 353 -4.20 6.97 -8.65
CA ASP A 353 -4.56 8.22 -9.33
C ASP A 353 -5.95 8.71 -8.94
N VAL A 354 -6.91 7.78 -8.80
CA VAL A 354 -8.28 8.10 -8.38
C VAL A 354 -8.33 8.49 -6.91
N SER A 355 -7.83 7.64 -6.01
CA SER A 355 -7.93 7.90 -4.56
C SER A 355 -7.10 9.11 -4.13
N PHE A 356 -5.91 9.31 -4.71
CA PHE A 356 -5.03 10.44 -4.36
C PHE A 356 -5.61 11.78 -4.83
N ALA A 357 -6.13 11.85 -6.05
CA ALA A 357 -6.81 13.05 -6.53
C ALA A 357 -8.06 13.36 -5.69
N ALA A 358 -8.87 12.33 -5.38
CA ALA A 358 -10.04 12.47 -4.54
C ALA A 358 -9.70 12.99 -3.13
N LEU A 359 -8.60 12.51 -2.54
CA LEU A 359 -8.10 12.97 -1.24
C LEU A 359 -7.71 14.45 -1.26
N LEU A 360 -6.93 14.87 -2.25
CA LEU A 360 -6.49 16.26 -2.36
C LEU A 360 -7.66 17.22 -2.58
N ASP A 361 -8.63 16.84 -3.42
CA ASP A 361 -9.83 17.63 -3.63
C ASP A 361 -10.69 17.70 -2.36
N ASP A 362 -10.89 16.60 -1.64
CA ASP A 362 -11.69 16.57 -0.40
C ASP A 362 -11.06 17.44 0.69
N LEU A 363 -9.74 17.34 0.87
CA LEU A 363 -9.00 18.18 1.79
C LEU A 363 -9.07 19.66 1.40
N ALA A 364 -9.02 19.99 0.10
CA ALA A 364 -9.13 21.36 -0.38
C ALA A 364 -10.55 21.92 -0.20
N GLU A 365 -11.58 21.15 -0.57
CA GLU A 365 -13.00 21.50 -0.43
C GLU A 365 -13.37 21.78 1.03
N ARG A 366 -12.75 21.08 1.97
CA ARG A 366 -12.95 21.26 3.43
C ARG A 366 -12.04 22.32 4.06
N GLY A 367 -11.11 22.90 3.29
CA GLY A 367 -10.10 23.83 3.81
C GLY A 367 -9.00 23.17 4.67
N LEU A 368 -8.97 21.83 4.75
CA LEU A 368 -7.99 21.06 5.53
C LEU A 368 -6.62 20.97 4.87
N LEU A 369 -6.53 21.10 3.53
CA LEU A 369 -5.25 21.01 2.80
C LEU A 369 -4.23 22.08 3.23
N GLY A 370 -4.70 23.24 3.67
CA GLY A 370 -3.84 24.32 4.17
C GLY A 370 -3.13 23.99 5.49
N GLU A 371 -3.64 23.04 6.26
CA GLU A 371 -3.12 22.64 7.58
C GLU A 371 -2.74 21.15 7.68
N THR A 372 -2.91 20.39 6.60
CA THR A 372 -2.55 18.97 6.51
C THR A 372 -1.44 18.78 5.48
N LEU A 373 -0.29 18.26 5.94
CA LEU A 373 0.76 17.78 5.06
C LEU A 373 0.34 16.43 4.48
N VAL A 374 0.41 16.27 3.16
CA VAL A 374 0.26 14.98 2.49
C VAL A 374 1.59 14.58 1.88
N VAL A 375 2.08 13.40 2.24
CA VAL A 375 3.34 12.81 1.73
C VAL A 375 3.01 11.55 0.95
N VAL A 376 3.59 11.38 -0.23
CA VAL A 376 3.46 10.16 -1.06
C VAL A 376 4.84 9.66 -1.43
N VAL A 377 5.17 8.46 -0.97
CA VAL A 377 6.50 7.87 -1.18
C VAL A 377 6.45 6.34 -1.05
N GLY A 378 7.39 5.63 -1.66
CA GLY A 378 7.70 4.22 -1.38
C GLY A 378 9.17 4.08 -0.99
N GLU A 379 9.62 2.90 -0.61
CA GLU A 379 11.00 2.69 -0.12
C GLU A 379 12.09 3.09 -1.11
N PHE A 380 11.87 2.89 -2.41
CA PHE A 380 12.81 3.18 -3.49
C PHE A 380 12.10 3.26 -4.85
N GLY A 381 12.87 3.37 -5.93
CA GLY A 381 12.38 3.32 -7.31
C GLY A 381 12.67 1.99 -7.98
N ARG A 382 12.64 2.00 -9.30
CA ARG A 382 12.82 0.80 -10.11
C ARG A 382 13.90 0.95 -11.15
N THR A 383 14.49 -0.18 -11.55
CA THR A 383 15.57 -0.21 -12.55
C THR A 383 15.12 0.51 -13.83
N PRO A 384 16.00 1.31 -14.44
CA PRO A 384 15.72 1.97 -15.71
C PRO A 384 15.39 1.01 -16.84
N ARG A 385 16.07 -0.12 -16.91
CA ARG A 385 15.92 -1.11 -17.99
C ARG A 385 14.86 -2.13 -17.62
N ILE A 386 13.91 -2.39 -18.52
CA ILE A 386 12.90 -3.43 -18.37
C ILE A 386 13.59 -4.81 -18.50
N ASN A 387 13.27 -5.72 -17.57
CA ASN A 387 13.84 -7.07 -17.52
C ASN A 387 13.16 -8.04 -18.51
N ALA A 388 13.64 -9.28 -18.59
CA ALA A 388 13.15 -10.28 -19.55
C ALA A 388 11.68 -10.69 -19.33
N GLN A 389 11.16 -10.50 -18.12
CA GLN A 389 9.78 -10.79 -17.70
C GLN A 389 8.85 -9.57 -17.92
N GLY A 390 9.35 -8.50 -18.55
CA GLY A 390 8.58 -7.28 -18.78
C GLY A 390 8.34 -6.46 -17.50
N GLY A 391 9.12 -6.70 -16.45
CA GLY A 391 9.08 -5.96 -15.20
C GLY A 391 10.29 -5.04 -15.00
N ARG A 392 10.41 -4.49 -13.79
CA ARG A 392 11.56 -3.71 -13.34
C ARG A 392 11.98 -4.17 -11.94
N ASP A 393 13.28 -4.35 -11.78
CA ASP A 393 13.89 -4.77 -10.51
C ASP A 393 14.13 -3.59 -9.55
N HIS A 394 14.59 -3.87 -8.33
CA HIS A 394 14.82 -2.90 -7.26
C HIS A 394 15.87 -1.84 -7.63
N TRP A 395 15.65 -0.60 -7.21
CA TRP A 395 16.56 0.51 -7.52
C TRP A 395 16.47 1.67 -6.51
N GLY A 396 17.30 1.62 -5.47
CA GLY A 396 17.45 2.64 -4.43
C GLY A 396 18.28 3.86 -4.84
N HIS A 397 18.87 3.85 -6.03
CA HIS A 397 19.78 4.91 -6.45
C HIS A 397 19.08 6.23 -6.78
N VAL A 398 17.86 6.19 -7.32
CA VAL A 398 17.04 7.39 -7.55
C VAL A 398 15.56 7.02 -7.65
N PHE A 399 14.70 7.85 -7.07
CA PHE A 399 13.26 7.71 -7.16
C PHE A 399 12.53 9.01 -6.85
N SER A 400 11.21 8.98 -6.99
CA SER A 400 10.36 10.15 -6.85
C SER A 400 9.43 10.08 -5.65
N MET A 401 9.14 11.24 -5.08
CA MET A 401 8.08 11.42 -4.08
C MET A 401 7.29 12.70 -4.36
N ALA A 402 6.09 12.78 -3.79
CA ALA A 402 5.25 13.98 -3.86
C ALA A 402 4.88 14.48 -2.46
N LEU A 403 4.90 15.80 -2.29
CA LEU A 403 4.44 16.51 -1.10
C LEU A 403 3.31 17.45 -1.49
N ALA A 404 2.34 17.67 -0.61
CA ALA A 404 1.27 18.64 -0.80
C ALA A 404 0.79 19.24 0.53
N GLY A 405 0.22 20.44 0.46
CA GLY A 405 -0.42 21.09 1.60
C GLY A 405 0.55 21.68 2.64
N ALA A 406 -0.02 22.33 3.65
CA ALA A 406 0.66 22.77 4.87
C ALA A 406 2.07 23.41 4.71
N GLY A 407 2.24 24.36 3.80
CA GLY A 407 3.52 25.07 3.61
C GLY A 407 4.46 24.46 2.58
N VAL A 408 4.01 23.42 1.87
CA VAL A 408 4.66 22.90 0.66
C VAL A 408 4.46 23.86 -0.52
N ARG A 409 5.53 24.08 -1.28
CA ARG A 409 5.55 24.90 -2.49
C ARG A 409 4.94 24.16 -3.68
N GLY A 410 3.62 24.28 -3.85
CA GLY A 410 2.88 23.66 -4.96
C GLY A 410 3.39 24.06 -6.36
N GLY A 411 3.34 23.11 -7.30
CA GLY A 411 3.81 23.24 -8.67
C GLY A 411 5.33 23.29 -8.83
N SER A 412 6.09 22.85 -7.84
CA SER A 412 7.55 22.76 -7.91
C SER A 412 8.01 21.35 -8.26
N VAL A 413 9.13 21.27 -8.97
CA VAL A 413 9.89 20.03 -9.17
C VAL A 413 11.27 20.28 -8.56
N VAL A 414 11.66 19.43 -7.62
CA VAL A 414 12.91 19.53 -6.88
C VAL A 414 13.84 18.40 -7.31
N GLY A 415 15.05 18.79 -7.70
CA GLY A 415 16.07 17.88 -8.20
C GLY A 415 15.71 17.25 -9.54
N ALA A 416 16.62 16.41 -10.04
CA ALA A 416 16.44 15.68 -11.28
C ALA A 416 17.20 14.35 -11.25
N SER A 417 16.66 13.36 -11.97
CA SER A 417 17.40 12.16 -12.36
C SER A 417 17.93 12.29 -13.79
N ASP A 418 18.90 11.44 -14.15
CA ASP A 418 19.52 11.44 -15.46
C ASP A 418 18.54 11.10 -16.61
N LYS A 419 19.04 11.15 -17.85
CA LYS A 419 18.25 10.88 -19.06
C LYS A 419 17.58 9.50 -19.07
N ASN A 420 18.10 8.55 -18.30
CA ASN A 420 17.57 7.19 -18.18
C ASN A 420 16.73 7.00 -16.92
N GLY A 421 16.72 7.95 -15.98
CA GLY A 421 16.12 7.77 -14.66
C GLY A 421 16.90 6.81 -13.75
N ALA A 422 18.23 6.73 -13.92
CA ALA A 422 19.09 5.79 -13.19
C ALA A 422 19.76 6.41 -11.96
N TYR A 423 20.25 7.64 -12.06
CA TYR A 423 20.94 8.31 -10.97
C TYR A 423 20.50 9.77 -10.84
N PRO A 424 20.61 10.38 -9.64
CA PRO A 424 20.37 11.80 -9.47
C PRO A 424 21.45 12.62 -10.21
N THR A 425 21.05 13.67 -10.93
CA THR A 425 21.97 14.63 -11.57
C THR A 425 22.16 15.90 -10.75
N THR A 426 21.33 16.09 -9.72
CA THR A 426 21.44 17.15 -8.72
C THR A 426 21.80 16.55 -7.36
N ASP A 427 22.03 17.40 -6.36
CA ASP A 427 22.18 16.91 -5.00
C ASP A 427 20.97 16.06 -4.60
N PRO A 428 21.21 14.81 -4.15
CA PRO A 428 20.14 13.89 -3.84
C PRO A 428 19.55 14.19 -2.48
N VAL A 429 18.22 14.14 -2.41
CA VAL A 429 17.48 14.14 -1.16
C VAL A 429 17.65 12.77 -0.50
N ARG A 430 17.89 12.73 0.81
CA ARG A 430 18.05 11.51 1.62
C ARG A 430 16.84 11.25 2.50
N GLY A 431 16.77 10.05 3.09
CA GLY A 431 15.73 9.71 4.06
C GLY A 431 15.70 10.65 5.28
N GLY A 432 16.87 11.10 5.75
CA GLY A 432 16.96 12.07 6.84
C GLY A 432 16.38 13.44 6.48
N ASP A 433 16.53 13.88 5.23
CA ASP A 433 16.01 15.17 4.75
C ASP A 433 14.48 15.15 4.64
N LEU A 434 13.91 13.99 4.26
CA LEU A 434 12.46 13.77 4.28
C LEU A 434 11.90 13.90 5.70
N THR A 435 12.47 13.19 6.68
CA THR A 435 11.99 13.30 8.07
C THR A 435 12.21 14.69 8.64
N ALA A 436 13.33 15.35 8.32
CA ALA A 436 13.57 16.75 8.69
C ALA A 436 12.50 17.68 8.12
N THR A 437 12.13 17.50 6.85
CA THR A 437 11.06 18.28 6.21
C THR A 437 9.71 18.06 6.90
N ILE A 438 9.38 16.81 7.25
CA ILE A 438 8.14 16.47 7.96
C ILE A 438 8.11 17.11 9.34
N PHE A 439 9.17 16.98 10.15
CA PHE A 439 9.25 17.59 11.48
C PHE A 439 9.18 19.11 11.40
N HIS A 440 9.92 19.73 10.47
CA HIS A 440 9.90 21.17 10.24
C HIS A 440 8.48 21.66 9.94
N LEU A 441 7.75 21.00 9.05
CA LEU A 441 6.38 21.38 8.72
C LEU A 441 5.42 21.15 9.89
N LEU A 442 5.62 20.10 10.68
CA LEU A 442 4.82 19.80 11.87
C LEU A 442 5.18 20.66 13.08
N GLY A 443 6.14 21.57 12.99
CA GLY A 443 6.50 22.45 14.12
C GLY A 443 7.35 21.76 15.18
N VAL A 444 8.13 20.75 14.79
CA VAL A 444 9.14 20.09 15.62
C VAL A 444 10.50 20.48 15.05
N ASP A 445 11.38 21.04 15.86
CA ASP A 445 12.71 21.47 15.42
C ASP A 445 13.54 20.26 14.95
N PRO A 446 13.92 20.18 13.66
CA PRO A 446 14.71 19.06 13.14
C PRO A 446 16.10 18.96 13.78
N GLY A 447 16.68 20.08 14.23
CA GLY A 447 17.96 20.13 14.94
C GLY A 447 17.85 19.77 16.42
N GLY A 448 16.63 19.48 16.92
CA GLY A 448 16.37 19.15 18.30
C GLY A 448 16.80 17.74 18.70
N MET A 449 16.71 17.48 20.01
CA MET A 449 17.02 16.20 20.63
C MET A 449 15.79 15.64 21.35
N PHE A 450 15.70 14.32 21.43
CA PHE A 450 14.76 13.62 22.31
C PHE A 450 15.50 12.65 23.23
N HIS A 451 14.86 12.22 24.30
CA HIS A 451 15.49 11.37 25.30
C HIS A 451 14.88 9.96 25.28
N ASP A 452 15.72 8.93 25.39
CA ASP A 452 15.25 7.56 25.58
C ASP A 452 14.85 7.30 27.05
N ARG A 453 14.42 6.07 27.33
CA ARG A 453 14.00 5.63 28.67
C ARG A 453 15.09 5.71 29.74
N THR A 454 16.35 5.74 29.31
CA THR A 454 17.52 5.92 30.18
C THR A 454 18.00 7.36 30.23
N THR A 455 17.19 8.31 29.74
CA THR A 455 17.49 9.74 29.62
C THR A 455 18.68 10.07 28.72
N ARG A 456 19.10 9.15 27.83
CA ARG A 456 20.15 9.46 26.87
C ARG A 456 19.60 10.32 25.74
N PRO A 457 20.29 11.41 25.35
CA PRO A 457 19.83 12.28 24.28
C PRO A 457 20.14 11.67 22.89
N HIS A 458 19.18 11.78 21.98
CA HIS A 458 19.24 11.33 20.59
C HIS A 458 18.78 12.45 19.65
N PRO A 459 19.48 12.71 18.53
CA PRO A 459 19.03 13.72 17.56
C PRO A 459 17.72 13.29 16.89
N ILE A 460 16.81 14.23 16.65
CA ILE A 460 15.52 13.93 15.98
C ILE A 460 15.75 13.40 14.56
N THR A 461 16.65 14.04 13.82
CA THR A 461 17.11 13.59 12.50
C THR A 461 18.55 14.07 12.27
N LYS A 462 19.18 13.56 11.22
CA LYS A 462 20.50 13.99 10.74
C LYS A 462 20.46 14.68 9.36
N GLY A 463 19.27 14.83 8.79
CA GLY A 463 19.08 15.53 7.53
C GLY A 463 18.57 16.95 7.72
N GLU A 464 18.43 17.66 6.61
CA GLU A 464 17.98 19.04 6.57
C GLU A 464 16.63 19.16 5.85
N PRO A 465 15.74 20.10 6.24
CA PRO A 465 14.52 20.34 5.49
C PRO A 465 14.81 20.69 4.01
N VAL A 466 14.05 20.10 3.09
CA VAL A 466 14.19 20.34 1.65
C VAL A 466 13.62 21.72 1.31
N ALA A 467 14.43 22.77 1.52
CA ALA A 467 13.99 24.16 1.45
C ALA A 467 13.32 24.53 0.11
N SER A 468 13.80 23.96 -1.01
CA SER A 468 13.24 24.18 -2.35
C SER A 468 11.82 23.66 -2.53
N ALA A 469 11.37 22.72 -1.69
CA ALA A 469 10.01 22.20 -1.66
C ALA A 469 9.07 23.00 -0.72
N LEU A 470 9.59 24.00 0.00
CA LEU A 470 8.86 24.73 1.04
C LEU A 470 8.52 26.17 0.62
N GLY A 471 7.49 26.72 1.25
CA GLY A 471 7.04 28.09 1.06
C GLY A 471 5.71 28.20 0.31
N SER A 472 5.35 29.43 -0.06
CA SER A 472 4.16 29.72 -0.86
C SER A 472 4.52 29.84 -2.35
N SER A 473 3.66 29.31 -3.20
CA SER A 473 3.72 29.52 -4.65
C SER A 473 2.33 29.62 -5.23
N ALA A 474 2.19 30.45 -6.26
CA ALA A 474 1.06 30.46 -7.18
C ALA A 474 1.62 30.16 -8.58
N PRO A 475 1.93 28.89 -8.89
CA PRO A 475 2.54 28.54 -10.16
C PRO A 475 1.61 28.93 -11.32
N ALA A 476 2.19 29.30 -12.47
CA ALA A 476 1.42 29.43 -13.70
C ALA A 476 0.66 28.12 -13.97
N ARG A 477 -0.59 28.21 -14.41
CA ARG A 477 -1.46 27.06 -14.61
C ARG A 477 -1.81 26.88 -16.08
N GLN A 478 -1.95 25.63 -16.48
CA GLN A 478 -2.48 25.21 -17.78
C GLN A 478 -3.47 24.06 -17.58
N ALA A 479 -4.21 23.70 -18.63
CA ALA A 479 -4.99 22.46 -18.63
C ALA A 479 -4.04 21.25 -18.66
N ALA A 480 -4.32 20.23 -17.85
CA ALA A 480 -3.60 18.97 -17.93
C ALA A 480 -4.03 18.19 -19.18
N GLY A 481 -3.10 17.47 -19.80
CA GLY A 481 -3.30 16.77 -21.08
C GLY A 481 -3.59 15.27 -20.97
N GLY A 482 -3.73 14.72 -19.76
CA GLY A 482 -4.01 13.29 -19.56
C GLY A 482 -5.47 12.91 -19.81
N ASP A 483 -5.70 11.66 -20.23
CA ASP A 483 -7.04 11.11 -20.45
C ASP A 483 -7.48 10.20 -19.29
N PRO A 484 -8.44 10.62 -18.44
CA PRO A 484 -8.98 9.78 -17.38
C PRO A 484 -9.64 8.47 -17.84
N ALA A 485 -10.00 8.34 -19.12
CA ALA A 485 -10.53 7.09 -19.68
C ALA A 485 -9.44 6.05 -19.95
N PHE A 486 -8.18 6.48 -20.12
CA PHE A 486 -7.02 5.57 -20.22
C PHE A 486 -6.70 4.87 -18.89
N VAL A 487 -7.08 5.51 -17.78
CA VAL A 487 -6.92 5.03 -16.41
C VAL A 487 -8.30 5.07 -15.73
N PRO A 488 -9.18 4.10 -16.06
CA PRO A 488 -10.51 4.05 -15.47
C PRO A 488 -10.42 3.77 -13.97
N PRO A 489 -11.51 4.00 -13.21
CA PRO A 489 -11.59 3.54 -11.82
C PRO A 489 -11.22 2.06 -11.70
N TYR A 490 -10.50 1.71 -10.63
CA TYR A 490 -10.08 0.34 -10.38
C TYR A 490 -11.29 -0.59 -10.20
N ASP A 491 -11.26 -1.70 -10.92
CA ASP A 491 -12.24 -2.78 -10.80
C ASP A 491 -11.58 -3.99 -10.11
N PRO A 492 -12.07 -4.43 -8.94
CA PRO A 492 -11.51 -5.59 -8.26
C PRO A 492 -11.87 -6.91 -8.93
N ALA A 493 -12.80 -6.94 -9.88
CA ALA A 493 -13.11 -8.14 -10.63
C ALA A 493 -11.96 -8.50 -11.59
N PRO A 494 -11.61 -9.80 -11.74
CA PRO A 494 -10.62 -10.26 -12.71
C PRO A 494 -11.20 -10.13 -14.13
N ILE A 495 -11.25 -8.92 -14.68
CA ILE A 495 -12.07 -8.64 -15.86
C ILE A 495 -11.51 -9.28 -17.15
N LEU A 496 -12.36 -10.13 -17.72
CA LEU A 496 -12.42 -10.50 -19.14
C LEU A 496 -13.63 -9.80 -19.78
N ASP A 497 -13.86 -9.96 -21.08
CA ASP A 497 -15.11 -9.54 -21.73
C ASP A 497 -16.07 -10.76 -21.82
N PRO A 498 -16.81 -11.12 -20.76
CA PRO A 498 -17.45 -12.43 -20.67
C PRO A 498 -18.57 -12.65 -21.67
N THR A 499 -19.18 -11.58 -22.16
CA THR A 499 -20.30 -11.61 -23.12
C THR A 499 -19.86 -11.29 -24.54
N PHE A 500 -18.55 -11.07 -24.75
CA PHE A 500 -18.02 -10.58 -26.02
C PHE A 500 -18.71 -9.27 -26.44
N ALA A 501 -18.99 -8.35 -25.53
CA ALA A 501 -19.69 -7.10 -25.84
C ALA A 501 -18.77 -6.03 -26.43
N ALA A 502 -17.44 -6.16 -26.30
CA ALA A 502 -16.48 -5.17 -26.79
C ALA A 502 -16.64 -4.90 -28.30
N ARG A 503 -16.62 -3.65 -28.73
CA ARG A 503 -16.75 -3.29 -30.15
C ARG A 503 -15.50 -3.72 -30.94
N GLY A 504 -15.69 -4.18 -32.16
CA GLY A 504 -14.61 -4.58 -33.07
C GLY A 504 -14.44 -6.10 -33.22
N PRO A 505 -13.54 -6.54 -34.14
CA PRO A 505 -13.23 -7.95 -34.35
C PRO A 505 -12.38 -8.52 -33.20
N LEU A 506 -12.24 -9.84 -33.17
CA LEU A 506 -11.30 -10.52 -32.27
C LEU A 506 -9.85 -10.17 -32.65
N ILE A 507 -8.98 -10.11 -31.65
CA ILE A 507 -7.57 -9.77 -31.83
C ILE A 507 -6.84 -10.99 -32.41
N ALA A 508 -5.90 -10.80 -33.33
CA ALA A 508 -5.08 -11.91 -33.82
C ALA A 508 -4.14 -12.46 -32.72
N ALA A 509 -3.83 -13.75 -32.77
CA ALA A 509 -2.89 -14.37 -31.82
C ALA A 509 -1.42 -13.94 -31.98
N SER A 510 -1.05 -13.27 -33.08
CA SER A 510 0.34 -12.88 -33.34
C SER A 510 0.82 -11.76 -32.40
N PRO A 511 1.99 -11.91 -31.74
CA PRO A 511 2.59 -10.84 -30.95
C PRO A 511 3.23 -9.72 -31.80
N PRO A 512 3.54 -8.54 -31.24
CA PRO A 512 3.24 -8.09 -29.88
C PRO A 512 2.06 -7.11 -29.86
N THR A 513 1.03 -7.36 -29.07
CA THR A 513 0.05 -6.32 -28.79
C THR A 513 -0.24 -6.22 -27.30
N ARG A 514 -0.16 -4.99 -26.79
CA ARG A 514 -0.74 -4.59 -25.49
C ARG A 514 -2.28 -4.49 -25.58
N ASP A 515 -2.85 -4.87 -26.72
CA ASP A 515 -4.29 -4.82 -26.94
C ASP A 515 -4.99 -5.79 -25.99
N LYS A 516 -5.96 -5.25 -25.27
CA LYS A 516 -6.76 -6.00 -24.31
C LYS A 516 -7.99 -6.54 -25.02
N GLY A 517 -8.26 -7.84 -24.89
CA GLY A 517 -9.46 -8.44 -25.44
C GLY A 517 -9.25 -9.90 -25.83
N TRP A 518 -10.32 -10.51 -26.32
CA TRP A 518 -10.30 -11.88 -26.83
C TRP A 518 -9.46 -12.00 -28.10
N ARG A 519 -8.54 -12.94 -28.06
CA ARG A 519 -7.66 -13.34 -29.16
C ARG A 519 -8.18 -14.59 -29.84
N ALA A 520 -8.00 -14.64 -31.15
CA ALA A 520 -8.46 -15.71 -32.01
C ALA A 520 -7.30 -16.22 -32.89
N ASP A 521 -7.23 -17.53 -33.05
CA ASP A 521 -6.38 -18.21 -34.02
C ASP A 521 -7.05 -19.47 -34.55
N PRO A 522 -7.18 -19.66 -35.87
CA PRO A 522 -7.04 -18.65 -36.91
C PRO A 522 -8.30 -17.74 -37.00
N THR A 523 -8.14 -16.51 -37.47
CA THR A 523 -9.27 -15.57 -37.70
C THR A 523 -9.91 -15.70 -39.08
N ALA A 524 -9.32 -16.50 -39.98
CA ALA A 524 -9.77 -16.72 -41.35
C ALA A 524 -9.32 -18.11 -41.83
N GLY A 525 -9.94 -18.61 -42.90
CA GLY A 525 -9.67 -19.94 -43.45
C GLY A 525 -10.81 -20.93 -43.21
N PRO A 526 -10.63 -22.22 -43.57
CA PRO A 526 -11.67 -23.24 -43.47
C PRO A 526 -11.99 -23.63 -42.02
N LEU A 527 -11.02 -23.55 -41.12
CA LEU A 527 -11.23 -23.51 -39.67
C LEU A 527 -11.07 -22.05 -39.25
N LEU A 528 -11.96 -21.51 -38.42
CA LEU A 528 -11.84 -20.14 -37.95
C LEU A 528 -12.52 -19.89 -36.60
N VAL A 529 -12.07 -18.82 -35.94
CA VAL A 529 -12.68 -18.23 -34.76
C VAL A 529 -13.14 -16.82 -35.11
N ARG A 530 -14.45 -16.57 -35.02
CA ARG A 530 -15.01 -15.24 -35.30
C ARG A 530 -16.15 -14.89 -34.37
N LYS A 531 -16.33 -13.59 -34.18
CA LYS A 531 -17.47 -13.04 -33.47
C LYS A 531 -18.74 -13.13 -34.34
N GLU A 532 -19.85 -13.55 -33.75
CA GLU A 532 -21.18 -13.62 -34.38
C GLU A 532 -22.24 -13.00 -33.46
N ALA A 533 -23.47 -12.85 -33.95
CA ALA A 533 -24.58 -12.43 -33.10
C ALA A 533 -24.78 -13.45 -31.97
N GLY A 534 -24.70 -12.99 -30.71
CA GLY A 534 -24.89 -13.83 -29.53
C GLY A 534 -23.66 -14.63 -29.08
N GLY A 535 -22.45 -14.31 -29.56
CA GLY A 535 -21.21 -14.86 -29.00
C GLY A 535 -20.05 -15.00 -29.99
N VAL A 536 -19.23 -16.03 -29.79
CA VAL A 536 -18.10 -16.37 -30.67
C VAL A 536 -18.30 -17.78 -31.24
N PHE A 537 -18.15 -17.90 -32.56
CA PHE A 537 -18.16 -19.18 -33.26
C PHE A 537 -16.73 -19.69 -33.44
N LEU A 538 -16.50 -20.94 -33.01
CA LEU A 538 -15.28 -21.70 -33.24
C LEU A 538 -15.65 -22.92 -34.07
N GLY A 539 -15.21 -23.00 -35.32
CA GLY A 539 -15.59 -24.13 -36.13
C GLY A 539 -15.16 -24.06 -37.58
N CYS A 540 -15.69 -25.02 -38.32
CA CYS A 540 -15.42 -25.26 -39.71
C CYS A 540 -16.40 -24.47 -40.61
N ALA A 541 -15.89 -23.90 -41.69
CA ALA A 541 -16.62 -23.30 -42.80
C ALA A 541 -16.33 -23.96 -44.16
N GLY A 542 -15.50 -25.01 -44.20
CA GLY A 542 -15.08 -25.75 -45.41
C GLY A 542 -14.24 -26.98 -45.03
N GLU A 543 -13.55 -27.62 -45.97
CA GLU A 543 -12.74 -28.81 -45.61
C GLU A 543 -11.57 -28.47 -44.67
N VAL A 544 -11.49 -29.17 -43.53
CA VAL A 544 -10.45 -28.95 -42.52
C VAL A 544 -9.67 -30.24 -42.27
N PRO A 545 -8.33 -30.25 -42.47
CA PRO A 545 -7.48 -31.40 -42.16
C PRO A 545 -7.44 -31.75 -40.67
N ALA A 546 -7.19 -33.02 -40.38
CA ALA A 546 -6.87 -33.48 -39.03
C ALA A 546 -5.58 -32.81 -38.49
N GLY A 547 -5.51 -32.62 -37.17
CA GLY A 547 -4.40 -31.97 -36.47
C GLY A 547 -4.47 -30.45 -36.43
N THR A 548 -5.46 -29.83 -37.06
CA THR A 548 -5.67 -28.38 -36.99
C THR A 548 -6.37 -27.97 -35.69
N ARG A 549 -6.09 -26.74 -35.24
CA ARG A 549 -6.60 -26.20 -33.98
C ARG A 549 -7.16 -24.80 -34.17
N ALA A 550 -8.23 -24.51 -33.42
CA ALA A 550 -8.78 -23.19 -33.26
C ALA A 550 -8.75 -22.81 -31.77
N VAL A 551 -8.33 -21.57 -31.47
CA VAL A 551 -8.12 -21.06 -30.12
C VAL A 551 -8.83 -19.72 -29.99
N LEU A 552 -9.70 -19.62 -28.98
CA LEU A 552 -10.22 -18.36 -28.46
C LEU A 552 -9.63 -18.17 -27.07
N ALA A 553 -8.84 -17.13 -26.84
CA ALA A 553 -8.12 -16.96 -25.59
C ALA A 553 -8.11 -15.51 -25.11
N GLN A 554 -8.03 -15.29 -23.80
CA GLN A 554 -7.84 -13.96 -23.23
C GLN A 554 -6.94 -14.03 -22.00
N GLU A 555 -6.08 -13.04 -21.85
CA GLU A 555 -5.31 -12.83 -20.62
C GLU A 555 -6.23 -12.40 -19.47
N ILE A 556 -6.01 -12.97 -18.29
CA ILE A 556 -6.65 -12.53 -17.06
C ILE A 556 -5.99 -11.23 -16.62
N ARG A 557 -6.75 -10.13 -16.66
CA ARG A 557 -6.27 -8.83 -16.12
C ARG A 557 -6.02 -8.98 -14.63
N ASN A 558 -4.91 -8.41 -14.15
CA ASN A 558 -4.59 -8.36 -12.72
C ASN A 558 -4.56 -9.77 -12.08
N ALA A 559 -3.90 -10.72 -12.74
CA ALA A 559 -3.72 -12.09 -12.23
C ALA A 559 -3.04 -12.10 -10.85
N ARG A 560 -3.48 -13.01 -9.97
CA ARG A 560 -3.15 -13.12 -8.55
C ARG A 560 -3.11 -14.58 -8.11
N GLY A 561 -2.53 -14.85 -6.95
CA GLY A 561 -2.60 -16.17 -6.34
C GLY A 561 -4.00 -16.46 -5.78
N GLY A 562 -4.58 -17.60 -6.13
CA GLY A 562 -5.91 -17.98 -5.63
C GLY A 562 -6.61 -19.02 -6.48
N ARG A 563 -7.91 -19.23 -6.23
CA ARG A 563 -8.75 -20.14 -7.01
C ARG A 563 -9.33 -19.41 -8.21
N TYR A 564 -9.13 -19.99 -9.38
CA TYR A 564 -9.74 -19.57 -10.64
C TYR A 564 -10.77 -20.62 -11.07
N THR A 565 -11.95 -20.15 -11.46
CA THR A 565 -12.98 -20.96 -12.10
C THR A 565 -13.32 -20.31 -13.43
N PHE A 566 -12.99 -20.99 -14.53
CA PHE A 566 -13.32 -20.56 -15.87
C PHE A 566 -14.57 -21.31 -16.34
N THR A 567 -15.66 -20.58 -16.58
CA THR A 567 -16.96 -21.12 -16.96
C THR A 567 -17.35 -20.61 -18.33
N VAL A 568 -17.80 -21.51 -19.20
CA VAL A 568 -18.23 -21.21 -20.57
C VAL A 568 -19.62 -21.75 -20.80
N ARG A 569 -20.50 -20.90 -21.36
CA ARG A 569 -21.80 -21.34 -21.89
C ARG A 569 -21.67 -21.53 -23.40
N ALA A 570 -21.88 -22.76 -23.87
CA ALA A 570 -21.67 -23.10 -25.28
C ALA A 570 -22.75 -24.04 -25.83
N ALA A 571 -23.05 -23.88 -27.12
CA ALA A 571 -23.98 -24.73 -27.88
C ALA A 571 -23.32 -25.22 -29.17
N GLY A 572 -23.72 -26.39 -29.63
CA GLY A 572 -23.36 -26.92 -30.94
C GLY A 572 -24.15 -26.24 -32.07
N GLY A 573 -23.49 -26.00 -33.20
CA GLY A 573 -24.11 -25.46 -34.40
C GLY A 573 -23.69 -26.22 -35.66
N ALA A 574 -24.67 -26.65 -36.45
CA ALA A 574 -24.56 -27.24 -37.79
C ALA A 574 -25.92 -27.08 -38.52
N ALA A 575 -26.11 -27.67 -39.71
CA ALA A 575 -27.42 -27.64 -40.35
C ALA A 575 -28.42 -28.60 -39.67
N THR A 576 -27.94 -29.75 -39.18
CA THR A 576 -28.76 -30.72 -38.44
C THR A 576 -28.07 -31.24 -37.19
N ALA A 577 -28.84 -31.80 -36.25
CA ALA A 577 -28.29 -32.45 -35.05
C ALA A 577 -27.39 -33.64 -35.42
N GLU A 578 -27.78 -34.41 -36.43
CA GLU A 578 -27.01 -35.56 -36.91
C GLU A 578 -25.65 -35.15 -37.49
N GLU A 579 -25.64 -34.11 -38.33
CA GLU A 579 -24.41 -33.55 -38.90
C GLU A 579 -23.47 -33.03 -37.80
N TYR A 580 -24.03 -32.40 -36.78
CA TYR A 580 -23.26 -31.94 -35.63
C TYR A 580 -22.69 -33.11 -34.81
N GLU A 581 -23.51 -34.08 -34.42
CA GLU A 581 -23.07 -35.16 -33.52
C GLU A 581 -22.12 -36.14 -34.22
N ARG A 582 -22.47 -36.61 -35.42
CA ARG A 582 -21.68 -37.61 -36.15
C ARG A 582 -20.59 -36.98 -37.02
N GLY A 583 -20.86 -35.80 -37.59
CA GLY A 583 -19.93 -35.15 -38.53
C GLY A 583 -18.89 -34.27 -37.84
N PHE A 584 -19.25 -33.60 -36.75
CA PHE A 584 -18.36 -32.65 -36.07
C PHE A 584 -17.89 -33.14 -34.70
N LEU A 585 -18.81 -33.46 -33.79
CA LEU A 585 -18.49 -33.77 -32.39
C LEU A 585 -17.71 -35.09 -32.27
N ALA A 586 -18.03 -36.10 -33.09
CA ALA A 586 -17.27 -37.34 -33.14
C ALA A 586 -15.82 -37.16 -33.65
N HIS A 587 -15.55 -36.07 -34.38
CA HIS A 587 -14.27 -35.81 -35.06
C HIS A 587 -13.47 -34.67 -34.43
N THR A 588 -13.96 -34.08 -33.34
CA THR A 588 -13.33 -32.94 -32.69
C THR A 588 -13.23 -33.13 -31.18
N THR A 589 -12.31 -32.40 -30.57
CA THR A 589 -12.21 -32.28 -29.10
C THR A 589 -12.28 -30.81 -28.74
N CYS A 590 -13.20 -30.45 -27.83
CA CYS A 590 -13.31 -29.12 -27.27
C CYS A 590 -12.77 -29.12 -25.84
N ARG A 591 -11.87 -28.18 -25.52
CA ARG A 591 -11.26 -28.07 -24.19
C ARG A 591 -11.39 -26.65 -23.67
N LEU A 592 -11.71 -26.52 -22.38
CA LEU A 592 -11.44 -25.33 -21.60
C LEU A 592 -10.04 -25.45 -21.03
N VAL A 593 -9.27 -24.37 -21.07
CA VAL A 593 -7.88 -24.36 -20.61
C VAL A 593 -7.62 -23.13 -19.76
N LEU A 594 -7.07 -23.32 -18.57
CA LEU A 594 -6.39 -22.27 -17.81
C LEU A 594 -4.89 -22.45 -18.04
N PHE A 595 -4.18 -21.38 -18.40
CA PHE A 595 -2.79 -21.47 -18.81
C PHE A 595 -1.94 -20.32 -18.28
N ARG A 596 -0.61 -20.52 -18.38
CA ARG A 596 0.41 -19.49 -18.21
C ARG A 596 1.11 -19.20 -19.53
N PHE A 597 1.42 -17.94 -19.81
CA PHE A 597 2.21 -17.58 -20.99
C PHE A 597 3.67 -18.04 -20.85
N ARG A 598 4.23 -18.64 -21.89
CA ARG A 598 5.65 -19.04 -21.90
C ARG A 598 6.60 -17.87 -22.06
N ASP A 599 6.13 -16.78 -22.67
CA ASP A 599 6.94 -15.59 -22.93
C ASP A 599 6.18 -14.28 -22.66
N ALA A 600 6.93 -13.20 -22.50
CA ALA A 600 6.40 -11.86 -22.24
C ALA A 600 5.69 -11.22 -23.45
N LYS A 601 5.79 -11.81 -24.65
CA LYS A 601 5.04 -11.38 -25.83
C LYS A 601 3.59 -11.89 -25.79
N LYS A 602 3.28 -12.80 -24.85
CA LYS A 602 1.94 -13.34 -24.57
C LYS A 602 1.28 -13.98 -25.78
N ASP A 603 2.04 -14.78 -26.52
CA ASP A 603 1.49 -15.59 -27.60
C ASP A 603 0.56 -16.67 -27.02
N VAL A 604 -0.72 -16.62 -27.35
CA VAL A 604 -1.74 -17.57 -26.86
C VAL A 604 -1.55 -18.99 -27.38
N ARG A 605 -0.65 -19.19 -28.35
CA ARG A 605 -0.26 -20.50 -28.88
C ARG A 605 0.95 -21.09 -28.14
N ALA A 606 1.71 -20.25 -27.44
CA ALA A 606 2.89 -20.64 -26.67
C ALA A 606 2.59 -20.54 -25.16
N VAL A 607 1.89 -21.55 -24.64
CA VAL A 607 1.38 -21.56 -23.27
C VAL A 607 1.69 -22.86 -22.55
N ASP A 608 1.77 -22.79 -21.22
CA ASP A 608 1.80 -23.95 -20.34
C ASP A 608 0.41 -24.15 -19.75
N GLU A 609 -0.21 -25.30 -20.04
CA GLU A 609 -1.54 -25.64 -19.51
C GLU A 609 -1.45 -25.94 -18.01
N LEU A 610 -2.18 -25.18 -17.21
CA LEU A 610 -2.24 -25.33 -15.74
C LEU A 610 -3.41 -26.21 -15.30
N ALA A 611 -4.51 -26.13 -16.03
CA ALA A 611 -5.68 -26.99 -15.89
C ALA A 611 -6.45 -27.03 -17.21
N ALA A 612 -7.10 -28.16 -17.50
CA ALA A 612 -7.96 -28.29 -18.65
C ALA A 612 -9.12 -29.25 -18.40
N ALA A 613 -10.24 -29.02 -19.08
CA ALA A 613 -11.40 -29.91 -19.06
C ALA A 613 -11.93 -30.07 -20.50
N GLU A 614 -12.13 -31.32 -20.95
CA GLU A 614 -12.88 -31.59 -22.19
C GLU A 614 -14.36 -31.31 -21.94
N PHE A 615 -15.03 -30.73 -22.94
CA PHE A 615 -16.48 -30.54 -22.91
C PHE A 615 -17.12 -30.86 -24.26
N ARG A 616 -18.42 -31.17 -24.23
CA ARG A 616 -19.20 -31.57 -25.40
C ARG A 616 -20.54 -30.83 -25.42
N PRO A 617 -20.66 -29.72 -26.15
CA PRO A 617 -21.91 -28.97 -26.21
C PRO A 617 -22.95 -29.71 -27.05
N ALA A 618 -24.20 -29.71 -26.60
CA ALA A 618 -25.32 -30.30 -27.33
C ALA A 618 -25.73 -29.43 -28.53
N PHE A 619 -26.31 -30.03 -29.57
CA PHE A 619 -26.80 -29.29 -30.72
C PHE A 619 -27.93 -28.32 -30.32
N GLY A 620 -27.82 -27.05 -30.70
CA GLY A 620 -28.88 -26.04 -30.53
C GLY A 620 -29.18 -25.60 -29.10
N ALA A 621 -28.74 -26.35 -28.08
CA ALA A 621 -28.97 -26.05 -26.67
C ALA A 621 -27.67 -25.65 -25.96
N ALA A 622 -27.66 -24.47 -25.33
CA ALA A 622 -26.50 -24.00 -24.58
C ALA A 622 -26.35 -24.74 -23.25
N GLY A 623 -25.23 -25.46 -23.10
CA GLY A 623 -24.79 -26.05 -21.84
C GLY A 623 -23.74 -25.20 -21.15
N GLU A 624 -23.52 -25.45 -19.86
CA GLU A 624 -22.48 -24.82 -19.05
C GLU A 624 -21.34 -25.79 -18.78
N PHE A 625 -20.12 -25.33 -18.96
CA PHE A 625 -18.90 -26.12 -18.82
C PHE A 625 -17.87 -25.33 -18.03
N ARG A 626 -17.09 -25.98 -17.18
CA ARG A 626 -16.12 -25.30 -16.32
C ARG A 626 -14.82 -26.06 -16.13
N VAL A 627 -13.75 -25.31 -15.89
CA VAL A 627 -12.47 -25.80 -15.38
C VAL A 627 -12.07 -24.95 -14.19
N GLU A 628 -11.59 -25.57 -13.13
CA GLU A 628 -11.13 -24.88 -11.92
C GLU A 628 -9.70 -25.26 -11.55
N ARG A 629 -8.97 -24.32 -10.96
CA ARG A 629 -7.64 -24.55 -10.43
C ARG A 629 -7.32 -23.57 -9.31
N PHE A 630 -6.73 -24.09 -8.23
CA PHE A 630 -6.07 -23.26 -7.24
C PHE A 630 -4.61 -23.02 -7.66
N LEU A 631 -4.23 -21.76 -7.78
CA LEU A 631 -2.91 -21.27 -8.19
C LEU A 631 -2.32 -20.45 -7.05
N ALA A 632 -1.82 -21.11 -6.02
CA ALA A 632 -1.03 -20.47 -4.97
C ALA A 632 -0.02 -21.48 -4.41
N SER A 633 0.87 -21.03 -3.52
CA SER A 633 1.71 -21.96 -2.78
C SER A 633 0.85 -22.80 -1.83
N ALA A 634 1.16 -24.09 -1.73
CA ALA A 634 0.55 -24.97 -0.73
C ALA A 634 1.14 -24.76 0.68
N ALA A 635 2.33 -24.16 0.78
CA ALA A 635 2.97 -23.84 2.05
C ALA A 635 2.48 -22.46 2.55
N PRO A 636 1.96 -22.36 3.79
CA PRO A 636 1.60 -21.09 4.39
C PRO A 636 2.76 -20.09 4.33
N GLY A 637 2.48 -18.89 3.83
CA GLY A 637 3.44 -17.80 3.72
C GLY A 637 4.51 -17.93 2.64
N ALA A 638 4.41 -18.92 1.76
CA ALA A 638 5.23 -18.98 0.56
C ALA A 638 4.52 -18.28 -0.62
N ASN A 639 5.30 -17.50 -1.36
CA ASN A 639 4.82 -16.79 -2.54
C ASN A 639 4.66 -17.74 -3.74
N PHE A 640 3.76 -17.42 -4.67
CA PHE A 640 3.53 -18.18 -5.90
C PHE A 640 3.97 -17.36 -7.13
N PRO A 641 4.83 -17.88 -8.03
CA PRO A 641 5.19 -17.15 -9.24
C PRO A 641 4.04 -17.20 -10.25
N ILE A 642 3.63 -16.04 -10.76
CA ILE A 642 2.62 -15.92 -11.82
C ILE A 642 3.30 -16.04 -13.20
N GLY A 643 4.60 -15.71 -13.28
CA GLY A 643 5.38 -15.71 -14.51
C GLY A 643 4.95 -14.59 -15.45
N ASN A 644 4.86 -14.90 -16.76
CA ASN A 644 4.50 -13.92 -17.79
C ASN A 644 2.98 -13.65 -17.91
N GLY A 645 2.21 -14.01 -16.88
CA GLY A 645 0.76 -13.82 -16.82
C GLY A 645 -0.04 -15.12 -16.97
N LEU A 646 -1.31 -15.03 -16.59
CA LEU A 646 -2.29 -16.10 -16.71
C LEU A 646 -3.32 -15.78 -17.79
N GLY A 647 -3.88 -16.81 -18.40
CA GLY A 647 -4.98 -16.65 -19.34
C GLY A 647 -5.89 -17.86 -19.36
N VAL A 648 -7.02 -17.70 -20.04
CA VAL A 648 -7.99 -18.76 -20.30
C VAL A 648 -8.21 -18.92 -21.80
N ALA A 649 -8.50 -20.15 -22.23
CA ALA A 649 -8.79 -20.46 -23.61
C ALA A 649 -9.92 -21.49 -23.77
N VAL A 650 -10.68 -21.31 -24.85
CA VAL A 650 -11.49 -22.36 -25.47
C VAL A 650 -10.70 -22.88 -26.68
N VAL A 651 -10.37 -24.17 -26.67
CA VAL A 651 -9.57 -24.81 -27.71
C VAL A 651 -10.40 -25.88 -28.41
N LEU A 652 -10.54 -25.76 -29.73
CA LEU A 652 -11.11 -26.78 -30.60
C LEU A 652 -9.97 -27.46 -31.36
N THR A 653 -9.90 -28.80 -31.30
CA THR A 653 -8.94 -29.60 -32.05
C THR A 653 -9.68 -30.53 -33.00
N VAL A 654 -9.25 -30.57 -34.26
CA VAL A 654 -9.81 -31.45 -35.28
C VAL A 654 -9.02 -32.75 -35.30
N ASN A 655 -9.64 -33.84 -34.83
CA ASN A 655 -8.99 -35.15 -34.70
C ASN A 655 -9.07 -35.97 -36.00
N ARG A 656 -10.14 -35.76 -36.77
CA ARG A 656 -10.36 -36.33 -38.10
C ARG A 656 -10.88 -35.23 -39.03
N ALA A 657 -10.61 -35.37 -40.32
CA ALA A 657 -10.98 -34.34 -41.29
C ALA A 657 -12.49 -34.02 -41.23
N LEU A 658 -12.81 -32.73 -41.32
CA LEU A 658 -14.18 -32.23 -41.37
C LEU A 658 -14.50 -31.80 -42.80
N THR A 659 -15.71 -32.11 -43.27
CA THR A 659 -16.17 -31.81 -44.64
C THR A 659 -17.36 -30.86 -44.69
N ALA A 660 -17.97 -30.56 -43.54
CA ALA A 660 -19.23 -29.83 -43.46
C ALA A 660 -19.18 -28.70 -42.41
N ARG A 661 -19.99 -27.67 -42.62
CA ARG A 661 -19.99 -26.44 -41.81
C ARG A 661 -20.63 -26.69 -40.45
N ALA A 662 -19.79 -26.87 -39.44
CA ALA A 662 -20.20 -27.12 -38.07
C ALA A 662 -19.21 -26.52 -37.08
N GLY A 663 -19.66 -26.23 -35.86
CA GLY A 663 -18.84 -25.61 -34.84
C GLY A 663 -19.50 -25.49 -33.48
N VAL A 664 -18.77 -24.88 -32.57
CA VAL A 664 -19.24 -24.51 -31.24
C VAL A 664 -19.47 -23.01 -31.19
N ARG A 665 -20.63 -22.61 -30.71
CA ARG A 665 -20.94 -21.22 -30.37
C ARG A 665 -20.77 -21.02 -28.88
N VAL A 666 -19.80 -20.20 -28.49
CA VAL A 666 -19.57 -19.76 -27.12
C VAL A 666 -20.37 -18.49 -26.87
N ALA A 667 -21.40 -18.57 -26.05
CA ALA A 667 -22.27 -17.44 -25.73
C ALA A 667 -21.66 -16.56 -24.63
N THR A 668 -21.10 -17.19 -23.58
CA THR A 668 -20.37 -16.47 -22.52
C THR A 668 -19.12 -17.23 -22.08
N ALA A 669 -18.14 -16.50 -21.56
CA ALA A 669 -16.87 -17.00 -21.06
C ALA A 669 -16.42 -16.19 -19.82
N GLU A 670 -16.74 -16.68 -18.63
CA GLU A 670 -16.57 -15.99 -17.35
C GLU A 670 -15.41 -16.57 -16.55
N VAL A 671 -14.65 -15.70 -15.88
CA VAL A 671 -13.65 -16.10 -14.90
C VAL A 671 -14.06 -15.57 -13.54
N ALA A 672 -14.35 -16.49 -12.62
CA ALA A 672 -14.48 -16.18 -11.21
C ALA A 672 -13.14 -16.40 -10.51
N PHE A 673 -12.84 -15.51 -9.56
CA PHE A 673 -11.66 -15.60 -8.70
C PHE A 673 -12.09 -15.64 -7.24
N SER A 674 -11.42 -16.48 -6.45
CA SER A 674 -11.51 -16.47 -5.00
C SER A 674 -10.11 -16.44 -4.43
N PRO A 675 -9.76 -15.45 -3.59
CA PRO A 675 -8.42 -15.34 -3.03
C PRO A 675 -8.10 -16.53 -2.12
N ALA A 676 -6.81 -16.84 -1.97
CA ALA A 676 -6.37 -17.72 -0.91
C ALA A 676 -6.64 -17.04 0.46
N PRO A 677 -7.10 -17.76 1.49
CA PRO A 677 -7.19 -17.20 2.84
C PRO A 677 -5.82 -16.72 3.28
N ARG A 678 -5.74 -15.50 3.78
CA ARG A 678 -4.54 -14.99 4.44
C ARG A 678 -4.49 -15.64 5.82
N PHE A 679 -3.47 -16.46 6.07
CA PHE A 679 -3.21 -16.93 7.43
C PHE A 679 -2.36 -15.86 8.10
N ASP A 680 -3.01 -14.97 8.84
CA ASP A 680 -2.29 -14.03 9.67
C ASP A 680 -1.62 -14.79 10.82
N ASN A 681 -0.30 -14.69 10.92
CA ASN A 681 0.51 -15.38 11.95
C ASN A 681 0.21 -14.91 13.39
N ASP A 682 -0.78 -14.04 13.60
CA ASP A 682 -1.16 -13.51 14.90
C ASP A 682 -2.02 -14.50 15.73
N ASP A 683 -2.40 -15.65 15.16
CA ASP A 683 -3.06 -16.78 15.85
C ASP A 683 -2.08 -17.75 16.57
N ARG A 684 -0.85 -17.33 16.89
CA ARG A 684 0.11 -18.12 17.70
C ARG A 684 0.65 -17.41 18.93
#